data_AF-A0A7J3JFB6-F1
#
_entry.id   AF-A0A7J3JFB6-F1
#
_cell.length_a   1.000
_cell.length_b   1.000
_cell.length_c   1.000
_cell.angle_alpha   90.00
_cell.angle_beta   90.00
_cell.angle_gamma   90.00
#
_symmetry.space_group_name_H-M   'P 1'
#
loop_
_entity.id
_entity.type
_entity.pdbx_description
1 polymer ?
#
loop_
_entity_poly.entity_id
_entity_poly.type
_entity_poly.pdbx_seq_one_letter_code
_entity_poly.pdbx_strand_id
1 'polypeptide(L)'
;MNNKGQFSIIAALLVAVVLVAAVATTYSAIRYSGSEDHPQILSAIDETNLGLKEILGFTVGYYGSILKVTGNQTYAQNLTISYLRSGVEHIGGVHPEWNMNFNITNLALDACWFANQSYSRGNMTVNYDLVGLGIYGISYSTTVRLDVKILDTASSNQTQLVILRDEQEPLINLGKNNLKLYQYDYQASTWNLAEPANIASYLNGTYVLDLPQGVSSNAYTIEVSDTRGLMVLASSFTQFTTSLAWNSTGFREGVVDYVDEAIDVLGTHSNFAAQQSGPDGVYDTLTEQTTGTVAVDNYPSTWTPIGSTSIVSGSTADLQSDNGAYMKLRSYPAAYNTIVFDRQNSAILTSAATSMSWQHTTGSGNDRILLVSIDIDRSGSSSAPTTVTSVTYGGVSLTQIATAAYTSTSNPQVRSYVFMLTNPASGTYTINVNFAASTLAVAGSISYVNVNQAKPYLASNSTTGSSQSQSVTVTASGSYSKILFGHVGTYRTTDSYTLTDQAEQTRQWAQTGQYHKGVGSDKTVTNGTVSTSWTTSKTASWVAIALLLEPTPVAGTTYICGAEFSGSSNLETWNNVAWTIDASASTNNVGVTYQLYNYRTGKYMTSGDGYLTDILGNTSDSTRTQTIEANLSDYRDALGNWKIKVNATTVSTQFDLKLDLMKYSINQTNYVLNLEAQWLTVNASNVRQDLCIKTGSKTTSENLTVQVWHGGSWKYLMTLLPNYFNNASLVPYIDSSTLKIRFVGDNEDVDSTCSTWEIDCVYIKDQPDIKFLIGRQQSTFTVELLQNGTMRWLGQNLEVTTQTIPIPPISVKSIRVNQTINGVNQEVPFQIEDWASNYQIPLGLTSNATVFSNRQMIVILLNSAVTDFTVWWDGSDAANQTSMAFTNRFFTADNTAANKYSNGNITLVFSNGMVGATVVGTSTYSNATFMRVNLEGSTYGSGTSLVIHHGVVRDIAMMEPEWGTSGSGGGAENCPNMYANIIILLPANATYYQYQLRFMFLNSTQARTITDLCPLKLATSATSTTLQAENGTIAKFPVVVNGTSTYINFTSGGYTDHHFMQFIANSGKGAGIMFNDVHNLRLYAFDNFASSTSKGAIKTSDTGLELLPVSSGQVSFRTPYDITWQGAVVTFDNNTPVCNFYDGTTPMGLWILAEYPPTLTVTPKR
;
A
#
# COMPACT_ATOMS: atom_id res chain seq x y z
N MET A 1 -73.25 46.56 63.38
CA MET A 1 -71.89 45.99 63.36
C MET A 1 -72.01 44.51 63.04
N ASN A 2 -71.30 44.02 62.03
CA ASN A 2 -71.67 42.79 61.33
C ASN A 2 -71.02 41.55 61.97
N ASN A 3 -71.77 40.89 62.87
CA ASN A 3 -71.34 39.75 63.69
C ASN A 3 -71.10 38.43 62.90
N LYS A 4 -70.98 38.45 61.56
CA LYS A 4 -70.72 37.24 60.75
C LYS A 4 -69.25 37.06 60.33
N GLY A 5 -68.46 38.14 60.25
CA GLY A 5 -67.03 38.06 59.89
C GLY A 5 -66.13 37.55 61.03
N GLN A 6 -66.50 37.84 62.28
CA GLN A 6 -65.73 37.41 63.46
C GLN A 6 -65.85 35.90 63.74
N PHE A 7 -67.01 35.28 63.49
CA PHE A 7 -67.19 33.84 63.68
C PHE A 7 -66.41 32.98 62.68
N SER A 8 -66.27 33.40 61.42
CA SER A 8 -65.48 32.64 60.42
C SER A 8 -63.98 32.75 60.68
N ILE A 9 -63.48 33.90 61.17
CA ILE A 9 -62.07 34.07 61.55
C ILE A 9 -61.75 33.27 62.82
N ILE A 10 -62.63 33.29 63.82
CA ILE A 10 -62.49 32.48 65.04
C ILE A 10 -62.56 30.98 64.71
N ALA A 11 -63.47 30.55 63.82
CA ALA A 11 -63.56 29.15 63.39
C ALA A 11 -62.33 28.69 62.60
N ALA A 12 -61.79 29.53 61.70
CA ALA A 12 -60.56 29.22 60.97
C ALA A 12 -59.33 29.16 61.89
N LEU A 13 -59.23 30.07 62.87
CA LEU A 13 -58.19 30.02 63.91
C LEU A 13 -58.33 28.79 64.81
N LEU A 14 -59.56 28.39 65.17
CA LEU A 14 -59.80 27.18 65.97
C LEU A 14 -59.39 25.92 65.20
N VAL A 15 -59.71 25.82 63.91
CA VAL A 15 -59.33 24.69 63.05
C VAL A 15 -57.82 24.63 62.86
N ALA A 16 -57.15 25.78 62.67
CA ALA A 16 -55.69 25.84 62.58
C ALA A 16 -55.01 25.44 63.90
N VAL A 17 -55.54 25.89 65.05
CA VAL A 17 -55.03 25.50 66.37
C VAL A 17 -55.26 24.01 66.64
N VAL A 18 -56.40 23.45 66.23
CA VAL A 18 -56.68 22.01 66.34
C VAL A 18 -55.77 21.18 65.43
N LEU A 19 -55.47 21.64 64.21
CA LEU A 19 -54.53 20.98 63.29
C LEU A 19 -53.08 21.03 63.80
N VAL A 20 -52.64 22.19 64.30
CA VAL A 20 -51.30 22.33 64.88
C VAL A 20 -51.18 21.55 66.18
N ALA A 21 -52.22 21.54 67.02
CA ALA A 21 -52.27 20.71 68.21
C ALA A 21 -52.27 19.22 67.86
N ALA A 22 -53.03 18.78 66.86
CA ALA A 22 -53.06 17.40 66.39
C ALA A 22 -51.69 16.96 65.83
N VAL A 23 -51.03 17.80 65.02
CA VAL A 23 -49.68 17.51 64.51
C VAL A 23 -48.65 17.53 65.64
N ALA A 24 -48.75 18.46 66.60
CA ALA A 24 -47.87 18.51 67.75
C ALA A 24 -48.10 17.37 68.74
N THR A 25 -49.34 16.90 68.92
CA THR A 25 -49.66 15.70 69.73
C THR A 25 -49.32 14.43 68.97
N THR A 26 -49.40 14.38 67.65
CA THR A 26 -48.96 13.21 66.87
C THR A 26 -47.43 13.14 66.83
N TYR A 27 -46.75 14.27 66.67
CA TYR A 27 -45.29 14.38 66.74
C TYR A 27 -44.77 14.12 68.16
N SER A 28 -45.46 14.64 69.19
CA SER A 28 -45.14 14.33 70.59
C SER A 28 -45.52 12.90 70.98
N ALA A 29 -46.61 12.33 70.46
CA ALA A 29 -46.95 10.93 70.68
C ALA A 29 -45.94 10.01 70.00
N ILE A 30 -45.47 10.31 68.78
CA ILE A 30 -44.40 9.55 68.11
C ILE A 30 -43.05 9.71 68.82
N ARG A 31 -42.78 10.87 69.43
CA ARG A 31 -41.50 11.17 70.10
C ARG A 31 -41.45 10.78 71.59
N TYR A 32 -42.60 10.66 72.26
CA TYR A 32 -42.72 10.35 73.69
C TYR A 32 -43.58 9.12 74.00
N SER A 33 -44.15 8.42 73.01
CA SER A 33 -44.48 7.00 73.19
C SER A 33 -43.17 6.24 73.27
N GLY A 34 -42.62 6.11 74.48
CA GLY A 34 -41.72 5.02 74.77
C GLY A 34 -42.48 3.75 74.46
N SER A 35 -42.22 3.16 73.29
CA SER A 35 -42.57 1.78 73.05
C SER A 35 -41.83 0.98 74.10
N GLU A 36 -42.62 0.29 74.92
CA GLU A 36 -42.23 -0.87 75.70
C GLU A 36 -41.20 -1.71 74.95
N ASP A 37 -40.29 -2.32 75.71
CA ASP A 37 -39.31 -3.33 75.31
C ASP A 37 -39.85 -4.28 74.21
N HIS A 38 -39.67 -3.88 72.96
CA HIS A 38 -39.70 -4.76 71.81
C HIS A 38 -38.24 -5.16 71.58
N PRO A 39 -37.93 -6.44 71.33
CA PRO A 39 -36.54 -6.85 71.15
C PRO A 39 -35.96 -6.12 69.93
N GLN A 40 -35.11 -5.10 70.15
CA GLN A 40 -34.26 -4.45 69.15
C GLN A 40 -33.15 -5.41 68.63
N ILE A 41 -33.43 -6.71 68.62
CA ILE A 41 -32.49 -7.76 68.28
C ILE A 41 -32.14 -7.68 66.80
N LEU A 42 -33.15 -7.51 65.94
CA LEU A 42 -32.94 -7.42 64.49
C LEU A 42 -32.20 -6.13 64.12
N SER A 43 -32.55 -5.00 64.74
CA SER A 43 -31.83 -3.72 64.51
C SER A 43 -30.39 -3.76 65.04
N ALA A 44 -30.13 -4.39 66.20
CA ALA A 44 -28.78 -4.52 66.73
C ALA A 44 -27.91 -5.46 65.88
N ILE A 45 -28.47 -6.57 65.36
CA ILE A 45 -27.78 -7.47 64.43
C ILE A 45 -27.52 -6.75 63.09
N ASP A 46 -28.51 -6.05 62.53
CA ASP A 46 -28.37 -5.33 61.26
C ASP A 46 -27.36 -4.19 61.36
N GLU A 47 -27.37 -3.42 62.45
CA GLU A 47 -26.40 -2.37 62.73
C GLU A 47 -24.99 -2.93 62.93
N THR A 48 -24.86 -4.03 63.68
CA THR A 48 -23.56 -4.71 63.86
C THR A 48 -23.02 -5.26 62.53
N ASN A 49 -23.88 -5.91 61.73
CA ASN A 49 -23.51 -6.44 60.42
C ASN A 49 -23.14 -5.34 59.42
N LEU A 50 -23.83 -4.18 59.48
CA LEU A 50 -23.50 -3.01 58.68
C LEU A 50 -22.14 -2.43 59.09
N GLY A 51 -21.90 -2.21 60.37
CA GLY A 51 -20.62 -1.74 60.89
C GLY A 51 -19.45 -2.67 60.53
N LEU A 52 -19.66 -3.99 60.62
CA LEU A 52 -18.69 -5.00 60.20
C LEU A 52 -18.42 -4.98 58.68
N LYS A 53 -19.42 -4.68 57.85
CA LYS A 53 -19.25 -4.54 56.39
C LYS A 53 -18.52 -3.23 56.04
N GLU A 54 -18.84 -2.13 56.72
CA GLU A 54 -18.19 -0.83 56.51
C GLU A 54 -16.72 -0.85 56.92
N ILE A 55 -16.38 -1.45 58.07
CA ILE A 55 -14.98 -1.60 58.49
C ILE A 55 -14.21 -2.51 57.54
N LEU A 56 -14.85 -3.55 56.97
CA LEU A 56 -14.23 -4.35 55.90
C LEU A 56 -13.95 -3.51 54.66
N GLY A 57 -14.88 -2.64 54.25
CA GLY A 57 -14.67 -1.75 53.11
C GLY A 57 -13.48 -0.81 53.32
N PHE A 58 -13.38 -0.18 54.48
CA PHE A 58 -12.22 0.63 54.85
C PHE A 58 -10.92 -0.20 54.85
N THR A 59 -10.98 -1.42 55.39
CA THR A 59 -9.85 -2.36 55.46
C THR A 59 -9.32 -2.69 54.06
N VAL A 60 -10.19 -2.95 53.08
CA VAL A 60 -9.80 -3.20 51.68
C VAL A 60 -9.20 -1.94 51.04
N GLY A 61 -9.76 -0.75 51.30
CA GLY A 61 -9.19 0.52 50.83
C GLY A 61 -7.80 0.78 51.40
N TYR A 62 -7.62 0.56 52.70
CA TYR A 62 -6.33 0.71 53.38
C TYR A 62 -5.30 -0.30 52.86
N TYR A 63 -5.70 -1.56 52.66
CA TYR A 63 -4.88 -2.58 52.01
C TYR A 63 -4.35 -2.12 50.65
N GLY A 64 -5.24 -1.62 49.78
CA GLY A 64 -4.86 -1.06 48.47
C GLY A 64 -3.88 0.10 48.60
N SER A 65 -4.11 1.03 49.53
CA SER A 65 -3.23 2.20 49.71
C SER A 65 -1.78 1.82 50.06
N ILE A 66 -1.59 0.79 50.88
CA ILE A 66 -0.26 0.26 51.24
C ILE A 66 0.34 -0.50 50.06
N LEU A 67 -0.46 -1.32 49.38
CA LEU A 67 -0.03 -2.12 48.24
C LEU A 67 0.42 -1.24 47.07
N LYS A 68 -0.24 -0.10 46.81
CA LYS A 68 0.13 0.87 45.77
C LYS A 68 1.54 1.41 45.94
N VAL A 69 1.98 1.59 47.17
CA VAL A 69 3.30 2.18 47.49
C VAL A 69 4.37 1.10 47.64
N THR A 70 4.01 -0.03 48.24
CA THR A 70 4.98 -1.06 48.63
C THR A 70 5.05 -2.24 47.67
N GLY A 71 3.96 -2.60 46.99
CA GLY A 71 3.88 -3.84 46.21
C GLY A 71 4.03 -5.13 47.03
N ASN A 72 4.09 -5.03 48.37
CA ASN A 72 4.33 -6.14 49.29
C ASN A 72 3.03 -6.58 49.97
N GLN A 73 2.49 -7.70 49.48
CA GLN A 73 1.25 -8.30 49.95
C GLN A 73 1.27 -8.61 51.46
N THR A 74 2.29 -9.34 51.94
CA THR A 74 2.38 -9.75 53.34
C THR A 74 2.45 -8.56 54.28
N TYR A 75 3.23 -7.54 53.92
CA TYR A 75 3.34 -6.31 54.69
C TYR A 75 2.01 -5.55 54.74
N ALA A 76 1.36 -5.39 53.58
CA ALA A 76 0.05 -4.75 53.48
C ALA A 76 -1.02 -5.49 54.29
N GLN A 77 -1.05 -6.83 54.25
CA GLN A 77 -1.96 -7.66 55.03
C GLN A 77 -1.73 -7.48 56.54
N ASN A 78 -0.48 -7.57 57.01
CA ASN A 78 -0.18 -7.46 58.45
C ASN A 78 -0.60 -6.11 59.04
N LEU A 79 -0.29 -5.00 58.35
CA LEU A 79 -0.65 -3.67 58.82
C LEU A 79 -2.17 -3.46 58.80
N THR A 80 -2.83 -3.99 57.76
CA THR A 80 -4.29 -3.91 57.60
C THR A 80 -5.04 -4.75 58.63
N ILE A 81 -4.56 -5.96 58.96
CA ILE A 81 -5.15 -6.83 60.00
C ILE A 81 -5.12 -6.14 61.37
N SER A 82 -4.01 -5.49 61.71
CA SER A 82 -3.89 -4.73 62.97
C SER A 82 -4.92 -3.60 63.04
N TYR A 83 -5.14 -2.91 61.91
CA TYR A 83 -6.13 -1.84 61.83
C TYR A 83 -7.57 -2.37 61.94
N LEU A 84 -7.88 -3.45 61.22
CA LEU A 84 -9.20 -4.09 61.28
C LEU A 84 -9.56 -4.51 62.70
N ARG A 85 -8.62 -5.11 63.46
CA ARG A 85 -8.86 -5.52 64.85
C ARG A 85 -9.23 -4.33 65.74
N SER A 86 -8.51 -3.22 65.62
CA SER A 86 -8.83 -1.96 66.33
C SER A 86 -10.22 -1.43 65.94
N GLY A 87 -10.57 -1.50 64.65
CA GLY A 87 -11.89 -1.10 64.17
C GLY A 87 -13.04 -1.97 64.72
N VAL A 88 -12.84 -3.29 64.80
CA VAL A 88 -13.82 -4.22 65.39
C VAL A 88 -13.95 -4.01 66.90
N GLU A 89 -12.85 -3.76 67.61
CA GLU A 89 -12.88 -3.35 69.02
C GLU A 89 -13.66 -2.05 69.22
N HIS A 90 -13.50 -1.07 68.31
CA HIS A 90 -14.26 0.18 68.35
C HIS A 90 -15.76 -0.05 68.18
N ILE A 91 -16.19 -0.91 67.24
CA ILE A 91 -17.61 -1.29 67.07
C ILE A 91 -18.17 -1.84 68.39
N GLY A 92 -17.42 -2.71 69.07
CA GLY A 92 -17.79 -3.22 70.39
C GLY A 92 -17.93 -2.16 71.47
N GLY A 93 -17.23 -1.03 71.34
CA GLY A 93 -17.26 0.10 72.25
C GLY A 93 -18.35 1.15 71.96
N VAL A 94 -19.01 1.10 70.80
CA VAL A 94 -20.12 2.03 70.45
C VAL A 94 -21.36 1.74 71.30
N HIS A 95 -21.61 0.46 71.57
CA HIS A 95 -22.72 -0.02 72.42
C HIS A 95 -22.19 -0.90 73.57
N PRO A 96 -21.59 -0.31 74.62
CA PRO A 96 -21.07 -1.07 75.76
C PRO A 96 -22.14 -1.94 76.43
N GLU A 97 -23.40 -1.53 76.35
CA GLU A 97 -24.56 -2.23 76.90
C GLU A 97 -24.88 -3.56 76.19
N TRP A 98 -24.44 -3.76 74.94
CA TRP A 98 -24.65 -5.04 74.23
C TRP A 98 -23.60 -6.09 74.59
N ASN A 99 -22.52 -5.69 75.29
CA ASN A 99 -21.40 -6.55 75.70
C ASN A 99 -20.96 -7.49 74.56
N MET A 100 -20.57 -6.87 73.45
CA MET A 100 -20.23 -7.59 72.21
C MET A 100 -18.93 -8.35 72.35
N ASN A 101 -18.87 -9.56 71.80
CA ASN A 101 -17.63 -10.31 71.64
C ASN A 101 -17.47 -10.72 70.18
N PHE A 102 -16.36 -10.37 69.54
CA PHE A 102 -16.08 -10.66 68.14
C PHE A 102 -14.95 -11.67 67.98
N ASN A 103 -15.14 -12.64 67.10
CA ASN A 103 -14.12 -13.60 66.69
C ASN A 103 -14.08 -13.70 65.16
N ILE A 104 -13.04 -13.12 64.56
CA ILE A 104 -12.81 -13.18 63.12
C ILE A 104 -12.25 -14.56 62.78
N THR A 105 -13.06 -15.42 62.18
CA THR A 105 -12.69 -16.81 61.84
C THR A 105 -12.08 -16.93 60.44
N ASN A 106 -12.36 -15.98 59.56
CA ASN A 106 -11.77 -15.91 58.23
C ASN A 106 -11.59 -14.44 57.80
N LEU A 107 -10.43 -14.12 57.24
CA LEU A 107 -10.16 -12.86 56.56
C LEU A 107 -9.25 -13.13 55.35
N ALA A 108 -9.72 -12.75 54.17
CA ALA A 108 -8.92 -12.79 52.95
C ALA A 108 -8.96 -11.41 52.28
N LEU A 109 -7.77 -10.87 51.98
CA LEU A 109 -7.58 -9.62 51.25
C LEU A 109 -6.73 -9.91 50.02
N ASP A 110 -7.25 -9.59 48.84
CA ASP A 110 -6.57 -9.85 47.58
C ASP A 110 -6.90 -8.79 46.51
N ALA A 111 -5.94 -8.55 45.62
CA ALA A 111 -6.05 -7.59 44.54
C ALA A 111 -5.41 -8.13 43.27
N CYS A 112 -6.09 -7.95 42.14
CA CYS A 112 -5.53 -8.15 40.82
C CYS A 112 -5.53 -6.80 40.11
N TRP A 113 -4.36 -6.22 39.95
CA TRP A 113 -4.17 -4.88 39.40
C TRP A 113 -3.37 -4.91 38.10
N PHE A 114 -3.47 -3.85 37.31
CA PHE A 114 -2.82 -3.72 36.01
C PHE A 114 -3.17 -4.82 35.01
N ALA A 115 -4.32 -5.46 35.18
CA ALA A 115 -4.92 -6.38 34.22
C ALA A 115 -6.08 -5.72 33.48
N ASN A 116 -6.53 -6.33 32.39
CA ASN A 116 -7.76 -5.91 31.70
C ASN A 116 -8.98 -6.03 32.62
N GLN A 117 -9.02 -7.11 33.42
CA GLN A 117 -9.98 -7.33 34.50
C GLN A 117 -9.24 -7.17 35.82
N SER A 118 -9.39 -6.01 36.44
CA SER A 118 -8.76 -5.70 37.71
C SER A 118 -9.80 -5.62 38.82
N TYR A 119 -9.40 -5.94 40.04
CA TYR A 119 -10.27 -5.85 41.20
C TYR A 119 -9.48 -5.67 42.51
N SER A 120 -10.19 -5.21 43.52
CA SER A 120 -9.78 -5.24 44.93
C SER A 120 -10.90 -5.88 45.74
N ARG A 121 -10.57 -6.87 46.57
CA ARG A 121 -11.56 -7.66 47.31
C ARG A 121 -11.12 -7.89 48.75
N GLY A 122 -12.10 -7.88 49.65
CA GLY A 122 -11.99 -8.43 50.99
C GLY A 122 -13.16 -9.35 51.30
N ASN A 123 -12.87 -10.50 51.90
CA ASN A 123 -13.85 -11.43 52.45
C ASN A 123 -13.60 -11.59 53.94
N MET A 124 -14.65 -11.46 54.75
CA MET A 124 -14.56 -11.65 56.20
C MET A 124 -15.67 -12.56 56.69
N THR A 125 -15.36 -13.43 57.65
CA THR A 125 -16.35 -14.12 58.47
C THR A 125 -16.07 -13.84 59.93
N VAL A 126 -17.08 -13.32 60.62
CA VAL A 126 -17.01 -12.95 62.03
C VAL A 126 -18.10 -13.69 62.78
N ASN A 127 -17.70 -14.41 63.83
CA ASN A 127 -18.61 -14.96 64.81
C ASN A 127 -18.71 -13.97 65.95
N TYR A 128 -19.91 -13.58 66.36
CA TYR A 128 -20.09 -12.68 67.48
C TYR A 128 -21.29 -13.01 68.36
N ASP A 129 -21.19 -12.58 69.60
CA ASP A 129 -22.23 -12.67 70.62
C ASP A 129 -22.62 -11.26 71.05
N LEU A 130 -23.92 -11.02 71.28
CA LEU A 130 -24.44 -9.81 71.91
C LEU A 130 -24.91 -10.20 73.31
N VAL A 131 -23.94 -10.45 74.20
CA VAL A 131 -24.17 -11.07 75.52
C VAL A 131 -25.13 -10.24 76.38
N GLY A 132 -25.04 -8.91 76.28
CA GLY A 132 -25.93 -7.98 76.98
C GLY A 132 -27.39 -8.05 76.52
N LEU A 133 -27.64 -8.62 75.33
CA LEU A 133 -28.96 -8.86 74.75
C LEU A 133 -29.37 -10.34 74.77
N GLY A 134 -28.54 -11.24 75.31
CA GLY A 134 -28.81 -12.68 75.38
C GLY A 134 -28.72 -13.45 74.06
N ILE A 135 -28.05 -12.89 73.04
CA ILE A 135 -27.89 -13.49 71.71
C ILE A 135 -26.48 -14.08 71.58
N TYR A 136 -26.39 -15.31 71.09
CA TYR A 136 -25.13 -16.03 70.97
C TYR A 136 -25.02 -16.74 69.61
N GLY A 137 -23.79 -16.93 69.14
CA GLY A 137 -23.46 -17.77 67.99
C GLY A 137 -23.84 -17.17 66.64
N ILE A 138 -23.93 -15.84 66.51
CA ILE A 138 -24.18 -15.20 65.21
C ILE A 138 -22.92 -15.35 64.36
N SER A 139 -23.08 -15.91 63.17
CA SER A 139 -22.02 -15.99 62.15
C SER A 139 -22.40 -15.09 60.99
N TYR A 140 -21.61 -14.04 60.76
CA TYR A 140 -21.80 -13.12 59.65
C TYR A 140 -20.63 -13.23 58.67
N SER A 141 -20.95 -13.56 57.42
CA SER A 141 -20.00 -13.60 56.31
C SER A 141 -20.34 -12.50 55.32
N THR A 142 -19.33 -11.72 54.93
CA THR A 142 -19.52 -10.60 54.01
C THR A 142 -18.33 -10.43 53.07
N THR A 143 -18.60 -9.89 51.89
CA THR A 143 -17.62 -9.57 50.85
C THR A 143 -17.76 -8.11 50.47
N VAL A 144 -16.64 -7.41 50.38
CA VAL A 144 -16.56 -6.06 49.80
C VAL A 144 -15.63 -6.12 48.59
N ARG A 145 -16.11 -5.60 47.46
CA ARG A 145 -15.39 -5.69 46.18
C ARG A 145 -15.60 -4.44 45.32
N LEU A 146 -14.57 -4.12 44.55
CA LEU A 146 -14.61 -3.17 43.43
C LEU A 146 -13.95 -3.86 42.23
N ASP A 147 -14.65 -3.91 41.10
CA ASP A 147 -14.20 -4.52 39.85
C ASP A 147 -14.14 -3.47 38.75
N VAL A 148 -13.08 -3.53 37.93
CA VAL A 148 -12.90 -2.68 36.75
C VAL A 148 -12.51 -3.57 35.58
N LYS A 149 -13.32 -3.56 34.53
CA LYS A 149 -13.04 -4.26 33.27
C LYS A 149 -12.88 -3.28 32.12
N ILE A 150 -11.72 -3.30 31.48
CA ILE A 150 -11.44 -2.48 30.29
C ILE A 150 -12.04 -3.16 29.05
N LEU A 151 -12.77 -2.40 28.23
CA LEU A 151 -13.38 -2.88 26.99
C LEU A 151 -12.55 -2.47 25.76
N ASP A 152 -12.91 -3.00 24.59
CA ASP A 152 -12.33 -2.55 23.32
C ASP A 152 -12.71 -1.08 23.05
N THR A 153 -11.76 -0.33 22.52
CA THR A 153 -11.93 1.10 22.24
C THR A 153 -12.80 1.29 20.99
N ALA A 154 -13.79 2.18 21.07
CA ALA A 154 -14.65 2.51 19.92
C ALA A 154 -14.05 3.63 19.03
N SER A 155 -13.08 4.40 19.55
CA SER A 155 -12.41 5.49 18.84
C SER A 155 -10.99 5.73 19.40
N SER A 156 -10.13 6.44 18.66
CA SER A 156 -8.73 6.66 19.04
C SER A 156 -8.52 7.57 20.25
N ASN A 157 -9.54 8.31 20.68
CA ASN A 157 -9.45 9.31 21.75
C ASN A 157 -10.32 8.97 22.96
N GLN A 158 -10.98 7.81 22.96
CA GLN A 158 -11.87 7.38 24.03
C GLN A 158 -11.54 5.99 24.52
N THR A 159 -11.77 5.76 25.80
CA THR A 159 -11.72 4.45 26.44
C THR A 159 -13.09 4.08 27.01
N GLN A 160 -13.35 2.78 27.08
CA GLN A 160 -14.54 2.23 27.71
C GLN A 160 -14.16 1.24 28.79
N LEU A 161 -14.86 1.28 29.92
CA LEU A 161 -14.66 0.36 31.03
C LEU A 161 -15.97 0.10 31.78
N VAL A 162 -16.09 -1.05 32.42
CA VAL A 162 -17.22 -1.42 33.27
C VAL A 162 -16.76 -1.42 34.71
N ILE A 163 -17.52 -0.74 35.59
CA ILE A 163 -17.26 -0.68 37.03
C ILE A 163 -18.40 -1.34 37.78
N LEU A 164 -18.07 -2.36 38.56
CA LEU A 164 -19.01 -3.09 39.40
C LEU A 164 -18.54 -3.02 40.86
N ARG A 165 -19.48 -2.98 41.79
CA ARG A 165 -19.22 -3.17 43.21
C ARG A 165 -19.84 -4.50 43.66
N ASP A 166 -19.69 -4.81 44.95
CA ASP A 166 -20.33 -5.92 45.69
C ASP A 166 -21.44 -6.65 44.93
N GLU A 167 -21.33 -7.98 44.84
CA GLU A 167 -22.34 -8.82 44.16
C GLU A 167 -22.57 -8.48 42.66
N GLN A 168 -21.58 -7.85 42.01
CA GLN A 168 -21.61 -7.45 40.58
C GLN A 168 -22.64 -6.34 40.29
N GLU A 169 -22.98 -5.51 41.28
CA GLU A 169 -23.83 -4.35 41.08
C GLU A 169 -23.14 -3.25 40.25
N PRO A 170 -23.78 -2.72 39.19
CA PRO A 170 -23.30 -1.55 38.46
C PRO A 170 -23.11 -0.32 39.36
N LEU A 171 -21.90 0.24 39.37
CA LEU A 171 -21.61 1.49 40.07
C LEU A 171 -21.62 2.65 39.06
N ILE A 172 -22.58 3.59 39.15
CA ILE A 172 -22.84 4.59 38.09
C ILE A 172 -22.60 6.05 38.50
N ASN A 173 -22.29 6.31 39.76
CA ASN A 173 -22.24 7.64 40.37
C ASN A 173 -20.81 8.16 40.65
N LEU A 174 -19.79 7.63 39.97
CA LEU A 174 -18.42 8.13 40.04
C LEU A 174 -18.19 9.36 39.15
N GLY A 175 -17.48 10.37 39.68
CA GLY A 175 -17.09 11.59 38.97
C GLY A 175 -15.63 11.57 38.47
N LYS A 176 -15.17 12.68 37.89
CA LYS A 176 -13.78 12.82 37.36
C LYS A 176 -12.70 12.56 38.41
N ASN A 177 -12.93 12.94 39.65
CA ASN A 177 -11.97 12.73 40.74
C ASN A 177 -11.81 11.24 41.12
N ASN A 178 -12.77 10.39 40.74
CA ASN A 178 -12.76 8.96 41.02
C ASN A 178 -12.07 8.13 39.92
N LEU A 179 -11.81 8.72 38.75
CA LEU A 179 -11.31 8.05 37.56
C LEU A 179 -10.09 8.80 37.05
N LYS A 180 -8.88 8.28 37.31
CA LYS A 180 -7.62 8.97 37.01
C LYS A 180 -6.74 8.12 36.09
N LEU A 181 -6.40 8.65 34.92
CA LEU A 181 -5.49 7.98 33.99
C LEU A 181 -4.04 8.27 34.34
N TYR A 182 -3.20 7.24 34.21
CA TYR A 182 -1.76 7.37 34.31
C TYR A 182 -1.22 8.02 33.02
N GLN A 183 -0.59 9.18 33.18
CA GLN A 183 0.09 9.92 32.12
C GLN A 183 1.58 10.01 32.47
N TYR A 184 2.45 9.52 31.60
CA TYR A 184 3.90 9.58 31.83
C TYR A 184 4.45 10.96 31.44
N ASP A 185 5.11 11.63 32.39
CA ASP A 185 5.86 12.85 32.12
C ASP A 185 7.31 12.47 31.79
N TYR A 186 7.66 12.59 30.51
CA TYR A 186 8.99 12.26 30.01
C TYR A 186 10.08 13.23 30.47
N GLN A 187 9.73 14.47 30.83
CA GLN A 187 10.71 15.45 31.32
C GLN A 187 11.04 15.18 32.79
N ALA A 188 10.02 14.96 33.61
CA ALA A 188 10.17 14.66 35.02
C ALA A 188 10.49 13.18 35.30
N SER A 189 10.38 12.30 34.29
CA SER A 189 10.51 10.85 34.42
C SER A 189 9.66 10.27 35.56
N THR A 190 8.38 10.66 35.57
CA THR A 190 7.42 10.26 36.61
C THR A 190 6.03 10.03 36.03
N TRP A 191 5.25 9.20 36.70
CA TRP A 191 3.83 9.03 36.42
C TRP A 191 3.02 10.12 37.11
N ASN A 192 2.15 10.78 36.36
CA ASN A 192 1.16 11.73 36.86
C ASN A 192 -0.24 11.14 36.70
N LEU A 193 -1.14 11.49 37.60
CA LEU A 193 -2.56 11.15 37.50
C LEU A 193 -3.31 12.30 36.82
N ALA A 194 -3.91 12.01 35.68
CA ALA A 194 -4.69 12.96 34.89
C ALA A 194 -6.18 12.60 34.92
N GLU A 195 -7.05 13.59 35.10
CA GLU A 195 -8.49 13.42 34.99
C GLU A 195 -8.91 13.31 33.51
N PRO A 196 -9.93 12.49 33.19
CA PRO A 196 -10.49 12.44 31.84
C PRO A 196 -11.20 13.76 31.51
N ALA A 197 -11.10 14.17 30.24
CA ALA A 197 -11.67 15.44 29.79
C ALA A 197 -13.20 15.45 29.92
N ASN A 198 -13.86 14.34 29.58
CA ASN A 198 -15.29 14.12 29.76
C ASN A 198 -15.57 12.68 30.21
N ILE A 199 -16.71 12.49 30.86
CA ILE A 199 -17.18 11.20 31.36
C ILE A 199 -18.66 11.05 31.00
N ALA A 200 -19.02 9.91 30.43
CA ALA A 200 -20.40 9.46 30.32
C ALA A 200 -20.55 8.12 31.06
N SER A 201 -21.56 8.00 31.91
CA SER A 201 -21.91 6.75 32.61
C SER A 201 -23.25 6.20 32.12
N TYR A 202 -23.38 4.88 32.14
CA TYR A 202 -24.56 4.14 31.69
C TYR A 202 -25.10 3.21 32.80
N LEU A 203 -26.39 2.89 32.74
CA LEU A 203 -27.09 2.11 33.79
C LEU A 203 -26.51 0.70 34.04
N ASN A 204 -25.77 0.15 33.07
CA ASN A 204 -25.10 -1.14 33.19
C ASN A 204 -23.70 -1.05 33.81
N GLY A 205 -23.27 0.12 34.30
CA GLY A 205 -21.96 0.33 34.91
C GLY A 205 -20.85 0.64 33.92
N THR A 206 -21.17 0.79 32.63
CA THR A 206 -20.22 1.23 31.62
C THR A 206 -19.92 2.72 31.77
N TYR A 207 -18.64 3.06 31.68
CA TYR A 207 -18.10 4.42 31.58
C TYR A 207 -17.39 4.59 30.24
N VAL A 208 -17.66 5.71 29.57
CA VAL A 208 -16.92 6.18 28.39
C VAL A 208 -16.16 7.43 28.82
N LEU A 209 -14.84 7.40 28.64
CA LEU A 209 -13.94 8.48 29.05
C LEU A 209 -13.17 9.02 27.85
N ASP A 210 -13.09 10.35 27.75
CA ASP A 210 -12.18 11.01 26.82
C ASP A 210 -10.76 10.98 27.40
N LEU A 211 -9.80 10.47 26.62
CA LEU A 211 -8.40 10.37 27.02
C LEU A 211 -7.75 11.76 27.07
N PRO A 212 -7.00 12.09 28.14
CA PRO A 212 -6.24 13.33 28.21
C PRO A 212 -5.07 13.32 27.21
N GLN A 213 -4.61 14.50 26.82
CA GLN A 213 -3.49 14.65 25.88
C GLN A 213 -2.25 13.91 26.38
N GLY A 214 -1.62 13.09 25.53
CA GLY A 214 -0.41 12.32 25.89
C GLY A 214 -0.67 10.93 26.47
N VAL A 215 -1.94 10.52 26.63
CA VAL A 215 -2.31 9.13 26.93
C VAL A 215 -2.74 8.42 25.64
N SER A 216 -2.11 7.27 25.36
CA SER A 216 -2.41 6.48 24.16
C SER A 216 -3.65 5.62 24.36
N SER A 217 -4.54 5.55 23.36
CA SER A 217 -5.69 4.63 23.36
C SER A 217 -5.30 3.16 23.22
N ASN A 218 -4.07 2.87 22.75
CA ASN A 218 -3.57 1.51 22.57
C ASN A 218 -2.83 0.98 23.80
N ALA A 219 -2.38 1.86 24.70
CA ALA A 219 -1.68 1.49 25.94
C ALA A 219 -1.85 2.58 27.00
N TYR A 220 -2.79 2.36 27.92
CA TYR A 220 -3.08 3.21 29.07
C TYR A 220 -3.40 2.38 30.32
N THR A 221 -3.19 3.02 31.48
CA THR A 221 -3.52 2.51 32.82
C THR A 221 -4.42 3.52 33.53
N ILE A 222 -5.38 3.05 34.33
CA ILE A 222 -6.35 3.87 35.04
C ILE A 222 -6.48 3.43 36.51
N GLU A 223 -6.59 4.41 37.39
CA GLU A 223 -6.98 4.26 38.79
C GLU A 223 -8.47 4.61 38.95
N VAL A 224 -9.22 3.68 39.52
CA VAL A 224 -10.63 3.84 39.85
C VAL A 224 -10.79 3.75 41.36
N SER A 225 -11.38 4.78 41.97
CA SER A 225 -11.65 4.80 43.41
C SER A 225 -13.11 5.07 43.70
N ASP A 226 -13.75 4.24 44.52
CA ASP A 226 -15.15 4.42 44.91
C ASP A 226 -15.31 5.30 46.16
N THR A 227 -16.56 5.56 46.57
CA THR A 227 -16.88 6.41 47.72
C THR A 227 -16.54 5.79 49.07
N ARG A 228 -16.24 4.48 49.14
CA ARG A 228 -15.85 3.76 50.35
C ARG A 228 -14.33 3.82 50.57
N GLY A 229 -13.59 4.34 49.59
CA GLY A 229 -12.13 4.38 49.60
C GLY A 229 -11.48 3.12 49.02
N LEU A 230 -12.25 2.21 48.41
CA LEU A 230 -11.66 1.13 47.63
C LEU A 230 -11.04 1.69 46.36
N MET A 231 -9.89 1.14 45.97
CA MET A 231 -9.21 1.53 44.73
C MET A 231 -8.83 0.32 43.90
N VAL A 232 -8.86 0.46 42.58
CA VAL A 232 -8.47 -0.54 41.59
C VAL A 232 -7.61 0.11 40.52
N LEU A 233 -6.46 -0.50 40.23
CA LEU A 233 -5.60 -0.10 39.12
C LEU A 233 -5.84 -1.06 37.95
N ALA A 234 -6.33 -0.57 36.82
CA ALA A 234 -6.62 -1.37 35.62
C ALA A 234 -5.73 -0.95 34.44
N SER A 235 -5.38 -1.89 33.57
CA SER A 235 -4.53 -1.61 32.40
C SER A 235 -5.13 -2.21 31.13
N SER A 236 -5.03 -1.45 30.04
CA SER A 236 -5.47 -1.89 28.71
C SER A 236 -4.52 -2.89 28.06
N PHE A 237 -3.38 -3.17 28.71
CA PHE A 237 -2.37 -4.13 28.29
C PHE A 237 -1.74 -4.76 29.53
N THR A 238 -1.41 -6.05 29.43
CA THR A 238 -0.71 -6.83 30.47
C THR A 238 0.70 -7.22 30.05
N GLN A 239 1.00 -7.01 28.77
CA GLN A 239 2.29 -7.32 28.18
C GLN A 239 2.57 -6.42 26.98
N PHE A 240 3.84 -6.33 26.60
CA PHE A 240 4.23 -5.86 25.29
C PHE A 240 5.29 -6.80 24.70
N THR A 241 5.17 -7.04 23.41
CA THR A 241 6.16 -7.81 22.64
C THR A 241 7.00 -6.81 21.84
N THR A 242 8.31 -6.98 21.91
CA THR A 242 9.30 -6.26 21.11
C THR A 242 9.89 -7.22 20.09
N SER A 243 9.62 -6.97 18.81
CA SER A 243 10.24 -7.69 17.70
C SER A 243 11.58 -7.04 17.33
N LEU A 244 12.57 -7.87 17.00
CA LEU A 244 13.91 -7.45 16.60
C LEU A 244 14.11 -7.60 15.10
N ALA A 245 14.51 -6.51 14.46
CA ALA A 245 15.04 -6.51 13.11
C ALA A 245 16.52 -6.13 13.16
N TRP A 246 17.41 -7.12 13.03
CA TRP A 246 18.84 -6.87 12.88
C TRP A 246 19.07 -6.08 11.60
N ASN A 247 19.54 -4.83 11.74
CA ASN A 247 19.50 -3.82 10.70
C ASN A 247 20.19 -4.33 9.42
N SER A 248 19.43 -4.42 8.32
CA SER A 248 19.90 -4.92 7.02
C SER A 248 20.32 -3.81 6.06
N THR A 249 20.50 -2.57 6.54
CA THR A 249 20.64 -1.37 5.67
C THR A 249 22.09 -0.85 5.47
N GLY A 250 23.14 -1.68 5.68
CA GLY A 250 24.56 -1.33 5.43
C GLY A 250 25.36 -2.46 4.77
N PHE A 251 26.32 -2.14 3.88
CA PHE A 251 26.76 -2.92 2.70
C PHE A 251 28.26 -3.29 2.73
N ARG A 252 28.71 -4.42 2.13
CA ARG A 252 30.11 -4.92 1.90
C ARG A 252 30.28 -4.80 0.41
N GLU A 253 31.45 -4.32 0.00
CA GLU A 253 31.85 -4.51 -1.38
C GLU A 253 32.22 -5.98 -1.57
N GLY A 254 31.47 -6.67 -2.43
CA GLY A 254 31.66 -8.08 -2.74
C GLY A 254 33.02 -8.47 -3.26
N VAL A 255 33.43 -9.69 -2.94
CA VAL A 255 34.42 -10.41 -3.75
C VAL A 255 33.89 -10.45 -5.18
N VAL A 256 34.73 -10.00 -6.10
CA VAL A 256 34.47 -10.00 -7.53
C VAL A 256 35.09 -11.26 -8.14
N ASP A 257 34.27 -12.09 -8.79
CA ASP A 257 34.66 -13.30 -9.48
C ASP A 257 34.39 -13.13 -10.99
N TYR A 258 35.44 -12.97 -11.78
CA TYR A 258 35.32 -12.73 -13.21
C TYR A 258 34.97 -14.00 -13.98
N VAL A 259 34.34 -13.84 -15.14
CA VAL A 259 34.01 -14.98 -16.01
C VAL A 259 35.26 -15.78 -16.39
N ASP A 260 35.19 -17.11 -16.33
CA ASP A 260 36.32 -18.02 -16.56
C ASP A 260 36.47 -18.40 -18.05
N GLU A 261 35.35 -18.75 -18.70
CA GLU A 261 35.34 -19.30 -20.06
C GLU A 261 34.18 -18.72 -20.89
N ALA A 262 34.41 -18.61 -22.20
CA ALA A 262 33.37 -18.33 -23.20
C ALA A 262 33.23 -19.49 -24.18
N ILE A 263 32.00 -19.70 -24.67
CA ILE A 263 31.68 -20.68 -25.70
C ILE A 263 30.93 -19.97 -26.82
N ASP A 264 31.56 -19.93 -27.99
CA ASP A 264 30.97 -19.36 -29.21
C ASP A 264 29.95 -20.34 -29.80
N VAL A 265 28.66 -20.06 -29.61
CA VAL A 265 27.59 -20.85 -30.24
C VAL A 265 27.17 -20.22 -31.57
N LEU A 266 26.80 -18.93 -31.57
CA LEU A 266 26.47 -18.14 -32.76
C LEU A 266 26.90 -16.67 -32.57
N GLY A 267 27.70 -16.13 -33.48
CA GLY A 267 28.34 -14.82 -33.31
C GLY A 267 29.81 -14.92 -32.93
N THR A 268 30.46 -13.78 -32.66
CA THR A 268 31.89 -13.73 -32.33
C THR A 268 32.21 -12.70 -31.24
N HIS A 269 33.23 -13.00 -30.44
CA HIS A 269 33.92 -12.06 -29.54
C HIS A 269 35.19 -11.50 -30.19
N SER A 270 35.56 -10.25 -29.88
CA SER A 270 36.81 -9.66 -30.39
C SER A 270 37.98 -9.84 -29.42
N ASN A 271 37.71 -9.87 -28.11
CA ASN A 271 38.71 -10.00 -27.06
C ASN A 271 38.09 -10.43 -25.72
N PHE A 272 37.81 -11.73 -25.53
CA PHE A 272 37.20 -12.24 -24.30
C PHE A 272 38.01 -11.89 -23.03
N ALA A 273 39.33 -11.71 -23.11
CA ALA A 273 40.16 -11.34 -21.96
C ALA A 273 39.73 -10.02 -21.30
N ALA A 274 39.15 -9.08 -22.06
CA ALA A 274 38.58 -7.85 -21.51
C ALA A 274 37.48 -8.16 -20.48
N GLN A 275 36.61 -9.14 -20.77
CA GLN A 275 35.55 -9.55 -19.84
C GLN A 275 36.08 -10.06 -18.50
N GLN A 276 37.33 -10.55 -18.47
CA GLN A 276 37.95 -11.21 -17.32
C GLN A 276 38.76 -10.26 -16.41
N SER A 277 38.91 -8.97 -16.76
CA SER A 277 39.79 -8.06 -16.01
C SER A 277 39.35 -6.60 -15.88
N GLY A 278 38.32 -6.14 -16.61
CA GLY A 278 37.83 -4.77 -16.50
C GLY A 278 37.04 -4.47 -15.20
N PRO A 279 36.52 -3.26 -14.97
CA PRO A 279 36.42 -2.18 -15.93
C PRO A 279 37.75 -1.43 -16.04
N ASP A 280 38.33 -1.41 -17.23
CA ASP A 280 39.57 -0.69 -17.54
C ASP A 280 39.49 0.13 -18.83
N GLY A 281 38.33 0.07 -19.51
CA GLY A 281 38.08 0.75 -20.78
C GLY A 281 38.62 -0.01 -21.99
N VAL A 282 39.07 -1.27 -21.82
CA VAL A 282 39.34 -2.22 -22.90
C VAL A 282 38.10 -3.09 -23.06
N TYR A 283 37.52 -3.09 -24.26
CA TYR A 283 36.25 -3.76 -24.51
C TYR A 283 36.43 -5.06 -25.32
N ASP A 284 35.65 -6.07 -24.97
CA ASP A 284 35.27 -7.15 -25.86
C ASP A 284 34.09 -6.72 -26.74
N THR A 285 34.17 -6.95 -28.04
CA THR A 285 33.11 -6.60 -28.99
C THR A 285 32.36 -7.86 -29.40
N LEU A 286 31.13 -8.00 -28.89
CA LEU A 286 30.20 -9.03 -29.33
C LEU A 286 29.62 -8.61 -30.69
N THR A 287 29.68 -9.49 -31.68
CA THR A 287 29.19 -9.25 -33.04
C THR A 287 28.29 -10.37 -33.49
N GLU A 288 27.12 -10.03 -34.02
CA GLU A 288 26.18 -10.99 -34.59
C GLU A 288 26.71 -11.68 -35.84
N GLN A 289 26.16 -12.87 -36.10
CA GLN A 289 26.46 -13.64 -37.30
C GLN A 289 25.21 -13.82 -38.15
N THR A 290 25.38 -13.82 -39.48
CA THR A 290 24.28 -14.12 -40.40
C THR A 290 23.86 -15.60 -40.33
N THR A 291 22.55 -15.84 -40.24
CA THR A 291 21.93 -17.18 -40.27
C THR A 291 21.26 -17.51 -41.61
N GLY A 292 21.32 -16.59 -42.59
CA GLY A 292 20.71 -16.76 -43.92
C GLY A 292 19.69 -15.67 -44.25
N THR A 293 18.64 -16.01 -45.00
CA THR A 293 17.56 -15.10 -45.39
C THR A 293 16.21 -15.57 -44.86
N VAL A 294 15.37 -14.66 -44.38
CA VAL A 294 14.03 -14.92 -43.85
C VAL A 294 12.94 -14.17 -44.63
N ALA A 295 11.76 -14.79 -44.75
CA ALA A 295 10.58 -14.23 -45.41
C ALA A 295 9.70 -13.46 -44.42
N VAL A 296 9.26 -12.27 -44.81
CA VAL A 296 8.32 -11.42 -44.07
C VAL A 296 7.06 -11.23 -44.90
N ASP A 297 5.98 -11.89 -44.50
CA ASP A 297 4.69 -11.88 -45.19
C ASP A 297 3.86 -10.64 -44.78
N ASN A 298 3.46 -9.83 -45.77
CA ASN A 298 2.63 -8.64 -45.58
C ASN A 298 1.28 -8.80 -46.29
N TYR A 299 0.22 -8.24 -45.70
CA TYR A 299 -1.15 -8.36 -46.21
C TYR A 299 -1.81 -6.98 -46.36
N PRO A 300 -2.85 -6.84 -47.19
CA PRO A 300 -3.59 -5.59 -47.30
C PRO A 300 -4.19 -5.17 -45.96
N SER A 301 -3.99 -3.92 -45.58
CA SER A 301 -4.63 -3.32 -44.40
C SER A 301 -5.86 -2.52 -44.78
N THR A 302 -5.91 -1.98 -46.01
CA THR A 302 -7.01 -1.16 -46.51
C THR A 302 -7.37 -1.52 -47.94
N TRP A 303 -8.59 -1.16 -48.34
CA TRP A 303 -9.04 -1.28 -49.71
C TRP A 303 -9.99 -0.12 -50.08
N THR A 304 -10.08 0.19 -51.37
CA THR A 304 -11.00 1.21 -51.90
C THR A 304 -11.75 0.64 -53.11
N PRO A 305 -13.09 0.72 -53.16
CA PRO A 305 -13.85 0.29 -54.34
C PRO A 305 -13.61 1.21 -55.52
N ILE A 306 -13.52 0.63 -56.72
CA ILE A 306 -13.46 1.35 -57.98
C ILE A 306 -14.83 1.26 -58.66
N GLY A 307 -15.36 2.40 -59.09
CA GLY A 307 -16.67 2.49 -59.75
C GLY A 307 -17.84 2.25 -58.79
N SER A 308 -18.84 1.48 -59.21
CA SER A 308 -20.02 1.14 -58.39
C SER A 308 -19.82 -0.11 -57.53
N THR A 309 -18.62 -0.69 -57.49
CA THR A 309 -18.29 -1.89 -56.71
C THR A 309 -18.71 -1.73 -55.25
N SER A 310 -19.39 -2.74 -54.71
CA SER A 310 -19.79 -2.75 -53.29
C SER A 310 -19.33 -4.04 -52.63
N ILE A 311 -18.97 -3.97 -51.35
CA ILE A 311 -18.71 -5.17 -50.56
C ILE A 311 -20.02 -5.95 -50.32
N VAL A 312 -19.95 -7.27 -50.45
CA VAL A 312 -21.05 -8.20 -50.12
C VAL A 312 -20.85 -8.78 -48.73
N SER A 313 -19.62 -9.22 -48.46
CA SER A 313 -19.21 -9.81 -47.18
C SER A 313 -17.68 -9.84 -47.06
N GLY A 314 -17.19 -10.10 -45.86
CA GLY A 314 -15.76 -10.21 -45.56
C GLY A 314 -15.07 -8.86 -45.36
N SER A 315 -13.76 -8.91 -45.23
CA SER A 315 -12.87 -7.81 -44.88
C SER A 315 -11.45 -8.10 -45.36
N THR A 316 -10.51 -7.18 -45.14
CA THR A 316 -9.09 -7.42 -45.42
C THR A 316 -8.46 -8.50 -44.53
N ALA A 317 -9.09 -8.88 -43.41
CA ALA A 317 -8.62 -10.00 -42.57
C ALA A 317 -8.77 -11.34 -43.29
N ASP A 318 -9.79 -11.46 -44.15
CA ASP A 318 -10.05 -12.64 -44.98
C ASP A 318 -9.06 -12.77 -46.16
N LEU A 319 -8.02 -11.92 -46.22
CA LEU A 319 -6.98 -11.98 -47.26
C LEU A 319 -5.63 -12.49 -46.72
N GLN A 320 -5.57 -12.88 -45.45
CA GLN A 320 -4.30 -13.23 -44.77
C GLN A 320 -3.90 -14.70 -44.93
N SER A 321 -4.83 -15.57 -45.31
CA SER A 321 -4.58 -17.01 -45.44
C SER A 321 -5.59 -17.60 -46.41
N ASP A 322 -5.13 -18.44 -47.33
CA ASP A 322 -5.98 -19.28 -48.18
C ASP A 322 -6.68 -20.33 -47.29
N ASN A 323 -7.91 -20.05 -46.88
CA ASN A 323 -8.65 -20.87 -45.91
C ASN A 323 -10.13 -21.08 -46.26
N GLY A 324 -10.59 -20.61 -47.42
CA GLY A 324 -11.98 -20.68 -47.87
C GLY A 324 -12.88 -19.57 -47.32
N ALA A 325 -12.35 -18.60 -46.57
CA ALA A 325 -13.06 -17.43 -46.10
C ALA A 325 -12.77 -16.25 -47.04
N TYR A 326 -13.80 -15.81 -47.76
CA TYR A 326 -13.60 -14.82 -48.82
C TYR A 326 -14.04 -13.42 -48.44
N MET A 327 -13.23 -12.44 -48.82
CA MET A 327 -13.70 -11.09 -49.09
C MET A 327 -14.45 -11.08 -50.43
N LYS A 328 -15.74 -10.70 -50.40
CA LYS A 328 -16.64 -10.74 -51.57
C LYS A 328 -17.02 -9.35 -52.04
N LEU A 329 -16.76 -9.05 -53.30
CA LEU A 329 -17.04 -7.76 -53.93
C LEU A 329 -18.03 -7.92 -55.09
N ARG A 330 -19.11 -7.14 -55.09
CA ARG A 330 -20.17 -7.20 -56.10
C ARG A 330 -19.89 -6.27 -57.27
N SER A 331 -20.04 -6.82 -58.47
CA SER A 331 -20.03 -6.07 -59.73
C SER A 331 -21.35 -5.34 -59.99
N TYR A 332 -21.30 -4.29 -60.82
CA TYR A 332 -22.50 -3.55 -61.25
C TYR A 332 -22.48 -3.28 -62.75
N PRO A 333 -23.67 -3.10 -63.37
CA PRO A 333 -23.79 -2.70 -64.76
C PRO A 333 -23.04 -1.40 -65.03
N ALA A 334 -22.37 -1.32 -66.18
CA ALA A 334 -21.72 -0.09 -66.62
C ALA A 334 -22.71 0.97 -67.16
N ALA A 335 -23.99 0.63 -67.43
CA ALA A 335 -24.97 1.55 -68.04
C ALA A 335 -26.45 1.27 -67.66
N TYR A 336 -27.27 2.33 -67.54
CA TYR A 336 -28.71 2.32 -67.17
C TYR A 336 -29.58 3.17 -68.14
N ASN A 337 -30.87 2.84 -68.29
CA ASN A 337 -31.86 3.64 -69.04
C ASN A 337 -32.31 4.89 -68.27
N THR A 338 -32.97 5.85 -68.95
CA THR A 338 -33.53 7.06 -68.32
C THR A 338 -35.04 6.90 -68.06
N ILE A 339 -35.49 7.15 -66.82
CA ILE A 339 -36.94 7.17 -66.46
C ILE A 339 -37.63 8.37 -67.10
N VAL A 340 -38.83 8.16 -67.67
CA VAL A 340 -39.57 9.23 -68.37
C VAL A 340 -41.02 9.32 -67.84
N PHE A 341 -41.51 10.55 -67.63
CA PHE A 341 -42.90 10.85 -67.29
C PHE A 341 -43.85 10.41 -68.41
N ASP A 342 -44.97 9.80 -68.04
CA ASP A 342 -45.98 9.33 -68.99
C ASP A 342 -47.27 10.16 -68.92
N ARG A 343 -48.10 10.02 -67.88
CA ARG A 343 -49.41 10.70 -67.78
C ARG A 343 -49.77 11.07 -66.35
N GLN A 344 -50.75 11.99 -66.18
CA GLN A 344 -51.27 12.40 -64.87
C GLN A 344 -52.79 12.66 -64.88
N ASN A 345 -53.46 12.49 -63.74
CA ASN A 345 -54.79 13.06 -63.48
C ASN A 345 -55.05 13.24 -61.97
N SER A 346 -56.04 14.04 -61.57
CA SER A 346 -56.39 14.26 -60.16
C SER A 346 -57.89 14.48 -59.94
N ALA A 347 -58.35 14.34 -58.69
CA ALA A 347 -59.74 14.45 -58.30
C ALA A 347 -59.90 14.92 -56.84
N ILE A 348 -61.05 15.53 -56.52
CA ILE A 348 -61.42 15.95 -55.17
C ILE A 348 -62.82 15.46 -54.83
N LEU A 349 -62.99 15.02 -53.58
CA LEU A 349 -64.26 14.66 -52.99
C LEU A 349 -64.69 15.77 -52.02
N THR A 350 -65.61 16.63 -52.46
CA THR A 350 -66.07 17.82 -51.70
C THR A 350 -67.26 17.55 -50.79
N SER A 351 -67.88 16.38 -50.89
CA SER A 351 -68.96 15.90 -50.03
C SER A 351 -68.55 14.57 -49.41
N ALA A 352 -68.69 14.43 -48.09
CA ALA A 352 -68.17 13.26 -47.41
C ALA A 352 -68.84 11.96 -47.89
N ALA A 353 -68.03 11.02 -48.41
CA ALA A 353 -68.49 9.74 -48.92
C ALA A 353 -67.53 8.61 -48.55
N THR A 354 -67.97 7.36 -48.66
CA THR A 354 -67.16 6.16 -48.40
C THR A 354 -66.31 5.72 -49.61
N SER A 355 -66.37 6.43 -50.73
CA SER A 355 -65.57 6.15 -51.93
C SER A 355 -65.40 7.38 -52.82
N MET A 356 -64.36 7.39 -53.65
CA MET A 356 -64.17 8.35 -54.75
C MET A 356 -63.62 7.66 -56.02
N SER A 357 -63.91 8.23 -57.19
CA SER A 357 -63.43 7.67 -58.47
C SER A 357 -63.15 8.73 -59.53
N TRP A 358 -62.13 8.50 -60.37
CA TRP A 358 -61.79 9.32 -61.55
C TRP A 358 -61.07 8.49 -62.61
N GLN A 359 -60.92 9.02 -63.84
CA GLN A 359 -60.23 8.30 -64.92
C GLN A 359 -58.73 8.59 -64.93
N HIS A 360 -57.87 7.62 -65.26
CA HIS A 360 -56.46 7.85 -65.57
C HIS A 360 -56.07 7.09 -66.85
N THR A 361 -55.23 7.69 -67.68
CA THR A 361 -54.74 7.07 -68.92
C THR A 361 -53.27 6.68 -68.75
N THR A 362 -52.90 5.43 -69.00
CA THR A 362 -51.48 5.05 -69.08
C THR A 362 -51.07 4.82 -70.55
N GLY A 363 -49.86 5.25 -70.91
CA GLY A 363 -49.29 5.13 -72.25
C GLY A 363 -48.79 3.72 -72.58
N SER A 364 -48.04 3.59 -73.69
CA SER A 364 -47.63 2.29 -74.26
C SER A 364 -46.13 1.97 -74.14
N GLY A 365 -45.33 2.80 -73.46
CA GLY A 365 -43.89 2.56 -73.30
C GLY A 365 -43.58 1.33 -72.42
N ASN A 366 -42.36 0.80 -72.46
CA ASN A 366 -41.97 -0.37 -71.66
C ASN A 366 -41.73 -0.01 -70.19
N ASP A 367 -41.76 -1.02 -69.31
CA ASP A 367 -41.39 -0.87 -67.89
C ASP A 367 -42.17 0.24 -67.16
N ARG A 368 -43.51 0.16 -67.26
CA ARG A 368 -44.42 1.19 -66.73
C ARG A 368 -44.62 1.05 -65.23
N ILE A 369 -44.87 2.16 -64.55
CA ILE A 369 -45.48 2.18 -63.22
C ILE A 369 -46.61 3.22 -63.18
N LEU A 370 -47.62 3.00 -62.32
CA LEU A 370 -48.67 3.96 -61.97
C LEU A 370 -48.62 4.22 -60.47
N LEU A 371 -48.48 5.47 -60.05
CA LEU A 371 -48.59 5.93 -58.67
C LEU A 371 -49.92 6.66 -58.45
N VAL A 372 -50.59 6.38 -57.34
CA VAL A 372 -51.84 7.04 -56.93
C VAL A 372 -51.68 7.56 -55.50
N SER A 373 -51.76 8.88 -55.35
CA SER A 373 -51.66 9.54 -54.06
C SER A 373 -53.03 9.99 -53.56
N ILE A 374 -53.31 9.80 -52.27
CA ILE A 374 -54.62 10.09 -51.68
C ILE A 374 -54.42 10.76 -50.33
N ASP A 375 -55.08 11.88 -50.11
CA ASP A 375 -55.12 12.67 -48.89
C ASP A 375 -56.52 12.62 -48.30
N ILE A 376 -56.61 12.31 -47.01
CA ILE A 376 -57.85 12.22 -46.23
C ILE A 376 -57.76 13.18 -45.06
N ASP A 377 -58.79 14.00 -44.91
CA ASP A 377 -58.76 15.13 -43.98
C ASP A 377 -59.87 15.06 -42.92
N ARG A 378 -59.58 15.54 -41.71
CA ARG A 378 -60.53 15.57 -40.59
C ARG A 378 -60.37 16.82 -39.74
N SER A 379 -61.47 17.53 -39.49
CA SER A 379 -61.50 18.69 -38.57
C SER A 379 -61.24 18.24 -37.12
N GLY A 380 -60.39 18.98 -36.40
CA GLY A 380 -59.75 18.59 -35.12
C GLY A 380 -60.61 17.76 -34.16
N SER A 381 -60.19 16.51 -33.93
CA SER A 381 -60.74 15.57 -32.94
C SER A 381 -59.61 14.71 -32.37
N SER A 382 -59.80 14.02 -31.25
CA SER A 382 -58.77 13.11 -30.70
C SER A 382 -58.52 11.84 -31.55
N SER A 383 -59.34 11.58 -32.57
CA SER A 383 -59.21 10.41 -33.46
C SER A 383 -58.61 10.77 -34.81
N ALA A 384 -57.70 9.93 -35.32
CA ALA A 384 -57.04 10.07 -36.62
C ALA A 384 -58.04 10.15 -37.80
N PRO A 385 -57.64 10.70 -38.97
CA PRO A 385 -58.46 10.58 -40.18
C PRO A 385 -58.68 9.11 -40.54
N THR A 386 -59.80 8.81 -41.19
CA THR A 386 -60.14 7.45 -41.65
C THR A 386 -59.10 6.90 -42.62
N THR A 387 -59.17 5.62 -42.93
CA THR A 387 -58.20 4.92 -43.78
C THR A 387 -58.75 4.61 -45.16
N VAL A 388 -57.85 4.49 -46.15
CA VAL A 388 -58.14 3.88 -47.45
C VAL A 388 -58.17 2.36 -47.28
N THR A 389 -59.22 1.70 -47.76
CA THR A 389 -59.35 0.23 -47.71
C THR A 389 -58.93 -0.45 -49.01
N SER A 390 -59.13 0.20 -50.16
CA SER A 390 -58.66 -0.32 -51.45
C SER A 390 -58.53 0.79 -52.49
N VAL A 391 -57.56 0.60 -53.40
CA VAL A 391 -57.38 1.40 -54.61
C VAL A 391 -57.25 0.45 -55.79
N THR A 392 -58.05 0.64 -56.84
CA THR A 392 -57.98 -0.18 -58.05
C THR A 392 -57.91 0.68 -59.30
N TYR A 393 -57.19 0.23 -60.33
CA TYR A 393 -57.15 0.80 -61.67
C TYR A 393 -57.66 -0.22 -62.69
N GLY A 394 -58.79 0.06 -63.35
CA GLY A 394 -59.42 -0.91 -64.26
C GLY A 394 -59.79 -2.24 -63.61
N GLY A 395 -60.03 -2.23 -62.29
CA GLY A 395 -60.31 -3.42 -61.48
C GLY A 395 -59.07 -4.10 -60.86
N VAL A 396 -57.84 -3.73 -61.27
CA VAL A 396 -56.60 -4.27 -60.71
C VAL A 396 -56.20 -3.48 -59.46
N SER A 397 -55.97 -4.17 -58.34
CA SER A 397 -55.56 -3.54 -57.08
C SER A 397 -54.13 -2.98 -57.15
N LEU A 398 -53.94 -1.79 -56.58
CA LEU A 398 -52.62 -1.18 -56.39
C LEU A 398 -52.05 -1.57 -55.02
N THR A 399 -50.72 -1.65 -54.93
CA THR A 399 -49.99 -1.92 -53.69
C THR A 399 -49.70 -0.61 -52.96
N GLN A 400 -50.00 -0.52 -51.67
CA GLN A 400 -49.62 0.64 -50.86
C GLN A 400 -48.11 0.68 -50.67
N ILE A 401 -47.44 1.76 -51.07
CA ILE A 401 -45.99 1.94 -50.92
C ILE A 401 -45.66 2.77 -49.67
N ALA A 402 -46.46 3.79 -49.39
CA ALA A 402 -46.25 4.65 -48.23
C ALA A 402 -47.57 5.21 -47.71
N THR A 403 -47.62 5.49 -46.40
CA THR A 403 -48.69 6.24 -45.75
C THR A 403 -48.13 7.01 -44.56
N ALA A 404 -48.69 8.18 -44.28
CA ALA A 404 -48.39 8.93 -43.07
C ALA A 404 -49.61 9.75 -42.64
N ALA A 405 -49.71 10.06 -41.35
CA ALA A 405 -50.80 10.85 -40.81
C ALA A 405 -50.25 11.92 -39.86
N TYR A 406 -50.67 13.16 -40.07
CA TYR A 406 -50.57 14.21 -39.07
C TYR A 406 -51.84 14.20 -38.20
N THR A 407 -51.70 13.76 -36.95
CA THR A 407 -52.79 13.75 -35.97
C THR A 407 -52.50 14.77 -34.87
N SER A 408 -53.51 15.58 -34.52
CA SER A 408 -53.40 16.60 -33.48
C SER A 408 -54.75 16.83 -32.82
N THR A 409 -54.76 17.03 -31.50
CA THR A 409 -55.97 17.41 -30.76
C THR A 409 -56.34 18.88 -30.94
N SER A 410 -55.40 19.72 -31.41
CA SER A 410 -55.55 21.17 -31.53
C SER A 410 -55.58 21.67 -32.99
N ASN A 411 -55.07 20.88 -33.93
CA ASN A 411 -54.99 21.23 -35.35
C ASN A 411 -55.86 20.30 -36.22
N PRO A 412 -56.28 20.75 -37.41
CA PRO A 412 -56.84 19.86 -38.43
C PRO A 412 -55.88 18.71 -38.76
N GLN A 413 -56.41 17.55 -39.11
CA GLN A 413 -55.61 16.34 -39.33
C GLN A 413 -55.64 15.94 -40.81
N VAL A 414 -54.50 15.42 -41.29
CA VAL A 414 -54.30 14.95 -42.67
C VAL A 414 -53.71 13.56 -42.63
N ARG A 415 -54.17 12.66 -43.48
CA ARG A 415 -53.54 11.37 -43.74
C ARG A 415 -53.31 11.20 -45.22
N SER A 416 -52.07 10.94 -45.62
CA SER A 416 -51.71 10.72 -47.02
C SER A 416 -51.28 9.28 -47.28
N TYR A 417 -51.49 8.85 -48.51
CA TYR A 417 -51.07 7.56 -49.04
C TYR A 417 -50.42 7.74 -50.41
N VAL A 418 -49.51 6.83 -50.76
CA VAL A 418 -49.06 6.59 -52.14
C VAL A 418 -49.16 5.10 -52.42
N PHE A 419 -49.94 4.75 -53.45
CA PHE A 419 -50.13 3.40 -53.97
C PHE A 419 -49.41 3.26 -55.32
N MET A 420 -48.95 2.05 -55.68
CA MET A 420 -48.26 1.76 -56.93
C MET A 420 -48.81 0.50 -57.61
N LEU A 421 -48.86 0.52 -58.94
CA LEU A 421 -49.00 -0.67 -59.79
C LEU A 421 -47.84 -0.72 -60.79
N THR A 422 -47.12 -1.85 -60.83
CA THR A 422 -46.11 -2.13 -61.86
C THR A 422 -46.80 -2.66 -63.12
N ASN A 423 -46.25 -2.30 -64.27
CA ASN A 423 -46.75 -2.63 -65.60
C ASN A 423 -48.28 -2.44 -65.79
N PRO A 424 -48.86 -1.27 -65.44
CA PRO A 424 -50.28 -1.02 -65.66
C PRO A 424 -50.67 -1.20 -67.14
N ALA A 425 -51.88 -1.69 -67.39
CA ALA A 425 -52.41 -1.89 -68.73
C ALA A 425 -52.62 -0.53 -69.43
N SER A 426 -52.12 -0.41 -70.67
CA SER A 426 -52.25 0.80 -71.48
C SER A 426 -53.71 1.11 -71.83
N GLY A 427 -54.09 2.39 -71.81
CA GLY A 427 -55.45 2.87 -72.06
C GLY A 427 -56.01 3.71 -70.92
N THR A 428 -57.27 4.16 -71.06
CA THR A 428 -57.99 4.93 -70.03
C THR A 428 -58.84 3.99 -69.19
N TYR A 429 -58.58 3.95 -67.88
CA TYR A 429 -59.35 3.16 -66.94
C TYR A 429 -59.67 3.96 -65.68
N THR A 430 -60.71 3.53 -64.97
CA THR A 430 -61.18 4.19 -63.75
C THR A 430 -60.31 3.78 -62.56
N ILE A 431 -59.84 4.79 -61.82
CA ILE A 431 -59.32 4.64 -60.47
C ILE A 431 -60.50 4.70 -59.51
N ASN A 432 -60.68 3.64 -58.72
CA ASN A 432 -61.65 3.60 -57.62
C ASN A 432 -60.90 3.54 -56.29
N VAL A 433 -61.29 4.40 -55.36
CA VAL A 433 -60.76 4.46 -53.98
C VAL A 433 -61.91 4.24 -53.02
N ASN A 434 -61.78 3.26 -52.13
CA ASN A 434 -62.74 2.99 -51.05
C ASN A 434 -62.14 3.40 -49.70
N PHE A 435 -62.97 3.97 -48.83
CA PHE A 435 -62.61 4.44 -47.49
C PHE A 435 -63.31 3.61 -46.42
N ALA A 436 -62.66 3.46 -45.26
CA ALA A 436 -63.23 2.71 -44.13
C ALA A 436 -64.43 3.44 -43.48
N ALA A 437 -64.53 4.75 -43.67
CA ALA A 437 -65.65 5.56 -43.20
C ALA A 437 -65.85 6.76 -44.14
N SER A 438 -67.01 7.42 -44.05
CA SER A 438 -67.31 8.60 -44.87
C SER A 438 -66.32 9.74 -44.59
N THR A 439 -65.72 10.31 -45.63
CA THR A 439 -64.68 11.34 -45.51
C THR A 439 -64.59 12.26 -46.73
N LEU A 440 -63.85 13.37 -46.57
CA LEU A 440 -63.42 14.23 -47.67
C LEU A 440 -62.00 13.83 -48.07
N ALA A 441 -61.69 13.91 -49.36
CA ALA A 441 -60.40 13.49 -49.86
C ALA A 441 -59.94 14.30 -51.07
N VAL A 442 -58.63 14.43 -51.21
CA VAL A 442 -57.96 14.92 -52.42
C VAL A 442 -57.07 13.81 -52.93
N ALA A 443 -57.07 13.54 -54.24
CA ALA A 443 -56.24 12.49 -54.79
C ALA A 443 -55.68 12.85 -56.16
N GLY A 444 -54.57 12.20 -56.50
CA GLY A 444 -53.90 12.33 -57.78
C GLY A 444 -53.25 11.04 -58.23
N SER A 445 -52.89 10.98 -59.50
CA SER A 445 -52.40 9.79 -60.18
C SER A 445 -51.38 10.17 -61.24
N ILE A 446 -50.29 9.41 -61.34
CA ILE A 446 -49.17 9.66 -62.26
C ILE A 446 -48.53 8.36 -62.74
N SER A 447 -48.14 8.27 -64.01
CA SER A 447 -47.41 7.12 -64.56
C SER A 447 -46.02 7.50 -65.12
N TYR A 448 -45.09 6.52 -65.11
CA TYR A 448 -43.74 6.61 -65.67
C TYR A 448 -43.39 5.37 -66.51
N VAL A 449 -42.37 5.47 -67.37
CA VAL A 449 -41.77 4.38 -68.16
C VAL A 449 -40.27 4.22 -67.87
N ASN A 450 -39.67 3.09 -68.27
CA ASN A 450 -38.26 2.71 -68.03
C ASN A 450 -37.87 2.53 -66.55
N VAL A 451 -38.84 2.19 -65.70
CA VAL A 451 -38.61 1.94 -64.26
C VAL A 451 -38.41 0.45 -64.02
N ASN A 452 -37.40 0.09 -63.24
CA ASN A 452 -37.04 -1.30 -62.96
C ASN A 452 -38.23 -2.10 -62.39
N GLN A 453 -38.72 -3.08 -63.13
CA GLN A 453 -39.95 -3.80 -62.74
C GLN A 453 -39.77 -4.75 -61.54
N ALA A 454 -38.55 -5.22 -61.29
CA ALA A 454 -38.25 -6.10 -60.17
C ALA A 454 -37.97 -5.31 -58.87
N LYS A 455 -37.39 -4.12 -59.00
CA LYS A 455 -37.11 -3.21 -57.88
C LYS A 455 -37.45 -1.77 -58.29
N PRO A 456 -38.73 -1.36 -58.31
CA PRO A 456 -39.17 -0.09 -58.91
C PRO A 456 -38.70 1.17 -58.19
N TYR A 457 -38.30 1.05 -56.92
CA TYR A 457 -37.80 2.16 -56.13
C TYR A 457 -36.66 1.70 -55.22
N LEU A 458 -35.75 2.63 -54.93
CA LEU A 458 -34.62 2.41 -54.03
C LEU A 458 -34.93 2.80 -52.58
N ALA A 459 -35.76 3.84 -52.39
CA ALA A 459 -36.06 4.39 -51.08
C ALA A 459 -37.38 5.19 -51.10
N SER A 460 -38.00 5.32 -49.93
CA SER A 460 -39.16 6.19 -49.70
C SER A 460 -39.05 6.86 -48.34
N ASN A 461 -39.61 8.06 -48.18
CA ASN A 461 -39.68 8.75 -46.90
C ASN A 461 -41.00 9.53 -46.76
N SER A 462 -41.38 9.89 -45.54
CA SER A 462 -42.56 10.72 -45.27
C SER A 462 -42.32 11.67 -44.11
N THR A 463 -42.85 12.89 -44.20
CA THR A 463 -42.78 13.91 -43.15
C THR A 463 -44.15 14.53 -42.93
N THR A 464 -44.42 15.01 -41.73
CA THR A 464 -45.73 15.56 -41.37
C THR A 464 -45.57 16.78 -40.47
N GLY A 465 -46.55 17.68 -40.45
CA GLY A 465 -46.50 18.84 -39.57
C GLY A 465 -47.67 19.79 -39.71
N SER A 466 -47.60 20.93 -39.03
CA SER A 466 -48.50 22.07 -39.22
C SER A 466 -47.67 23.35 -39.32
N SER A 467 -47.48 23.84 -40.53
CA SER A 467 -46.58 24.96 -40.84
C SER A 467 -46.90 25.57 -42.21
N GLN A 468 -46.16 26.61 -42.60
CA GLN A 468 -46.17 27.17 -43.96
C GLN A 468 -45.19 26.50 -44.93
N SER A 469 -44.27 25.67 -44.43
CA SER A 469 -43.23 25.03 -45.23
C SER A 469 -43.24 23.53 -45.05
N GLN A 470 -43.36 22.79 -46.14
CA GLN A 470 -43.44 21.34 -46.22
C GLN A 470 -42.23 20.80 -46.96
N SER A 471 -41.57 19.77 -46.45
CA SER A 471 -40.40 19.17 -47.12
C SER A 471 -40.19 17.72 -46.69
N VAL A 472 -39.76 16.87 -47.62
CA VAL A 472 -39.38 15.48 -47.39
C VAL A 472 -38.10 15.17 -48.17
N THR A 473 -37.17 14.45 -47.54
CA THR A 473 -35.82 14.15 -48.10
C THR A 473 -35.61 12.65 -48.33
N VAL A 474 -34.82 12.30 -49.35
CA VAL A 474 -34.32 10.95 -49.63
C VAL A 474 -32.86 11.03 -50.07
N THR A 475 -32.03 10.05 -49.71
CA THR A 475 -30.63 9.94 -50.18
C THR A 475 -30.54 9.03 -51.41
N ALA A 476 -29.96 9.55 -52.49
CA ALA A 476 -29.63 8.81 -53.69
C ALA A 476 -28.13 8.45 -53.73
N SER A 477 -27.80 7.26 -54.25
CA SER A 477 -26.43 6.80 -54.46
C SER A 477 -26.21 6.32 -55.89
N GLY A 478 -24.95 6.26 -56.33
CA GLY A 478 -24.56 5.84 -57.69
C GLY A 478 -24.24 6.99 -58.63
N SER A 479 -23.94 6.65 -59.89
CA SER A 479 -23.47 7.59 -60.92
C SER A 479 -24.49 7.83 -62.05
N TYR A 480 -25.68 7.25 -61.95
CA TYR A 480 -26.73 7.30 -62.97
C TYR A 480 -27.99 8.03 -62.47
N SER A 481 -28.75 8.57 -63.42
CA SER A 481 -29.94 9.39 -63.19
C SER A 481 -31.16 8.57 -62.74
N LYS A 482 -31.93 9.12 -61.80
CA LYS A 482 -33.14 8.55 -61.16
C LYS A 482 -34.21 9.63 -61.05
N ILE A 483 -35.44 9.25 -60.70
CA ILE A 483 -36.55 10.19 -60.45
C ILE A 483 -37.01 10.10 -59.00
N LEU A 484 -37.04 11.24 -58.31
CA LEU A 484 -37.65 11.41 -57.00
C LEU A 484 -39.07 11.96 -57.18
N PHE A 485 -40.08 11.13 -56.96
CA PHE A 485 -41.48 11.56 -56.89
C PHE A 485 -41.80 12.02 -55.47
N GLY A 486 -42.48 13.17 -55.33
CA GLY A 486 -42.94 13.74 -54.08
C GLY A 486 -44.43 14.08 -54.12
N HIS A 487 -45.13 13.83 -53.03
CA HIS A 487 -46.56 14.12 -52.85
C HIS A 487 -46.76 14.89 -51.54
N VAL A 488 -47.65 15.89 -51.53
CA VAL A 488 -48.06 16.56 -50.29
C VAL A 488 -49.58 16.77 -50.24
N GLY A 489 -50.17 16.36 -49.12
CA GLY A 489 -51.54 16.69 -48.73
C GLY A 489 -51.55 17.75 -47.64
N THR A 490 -52.47 18.73 -47.73
CA THR A 490 -52.60 19.81 -46.75
C THR A 490 -54.07 20.10 -46.42
N TYR A 491 -54.33 20.46 -45.16
CA TYR A 491 -55.67 20.80 -44.69
C TYR A 491 -55.68 21.92 -43.64
N ARG A 492 -56.72 22.77 -43.71
CA ARG A 492 -57.12 23.64 -42.59
C ARG A 492 -58.63 23.87 -42.54
N THR A 493 -59.14 24.49 -41.46
CA THR A 493 -60.58 24.73 -41.28
C THR A 493 -61.03 26.19 -41.43
N THR A 494 -60.13 27.18 -41.52
CA THR A 494 -60.46 28.61 -41.61
C THR A 494 -59.57 29.33 -42.61
N ASP A 495 -60.10 30.31 -43.36
CA ASP A 495 -59.41 31.07 -44.42
C ASP A 495 -58.90 30.25 -45.62
N SER A 496 -59.13 30.73 -46.85
CA SER A 496 -58.55 30.08 -48.04
C SER A 496 -57.03 30.28 -48.12
N TYR A 497 -56.33 29.41 -48.87
CA TYR A 497 -54.89 29.53 -49.13
C TYR A 497 -54.46 29.04 -50.50
N THR A 498 -53.16 29.18 -50.77
CA THR A 498 -52.44 28.65 -51.93
C THR A 498 -51.35 27.67 -51.47
N LEU A 499 -51.01 26.72 -52.32
CA LEU A 499 -49.94 25.73 -52.14
C LEU A 499 -49.03 25.78 -53.38
N THR A 500 -47.74 26.02 -53.17
CA THR A 500 -46.75 26.30 -54.22
C THR A 500 -45.53 25.39 -54.09
N ASP A 501 -45.09 24.83 -55.21
CA ASP A 501 -43.86 24.03 -55.30
C ASP A 501 -42.63 24.91 -55.16
N GLN A 502 -41.58 24.40 -54.51
CA GLN A 502 -40.29 25.08 -54.50
C GLN A 502 -39.50 24.80 -55.79
N ALA A 503 -38.39 25.51 -56.00
CA ALA A 503 -37.59 25.40 -57.22
C ALA A 503 -37.04 23.96 -57.43
N GLU A 504 -36.74 23.63 -58.68
CA GLU A 504 -36.10 22.36 -59.11
C GLU A 504 -36.96 21.09 -59.02
N GLN A 505 -38.26 21.20 -58.76
CA GLN A 505 -39.22 20.12 -58.95
C GLN A 505 -40.31 20.53 -59.95
N THR A 506 -40.84 19.58 -60.69
CA THR A 506 -41.92 19.81 -61.65
C THR A 506 -43.22 19.35 -61.03
N ARG A 507 -44.20 20.26 -60.91
CA ARG A 507 -45.56 19.92 -60.50
C ARG A 507 -46.23 19.10 -61.61
N GLN A 508 -46.58 17.86 -61.30
CA GLN A 508 -47.20 16.95 -62.26
C GLN A 508 -48.73 16.97 -62.17
N TRP A 509 -49.27 17.05 -60.95
CA TRP A 509 -50.70 17.23 -60.75
C TRP A 509 -50.97 18.04 -59.48
N ALA A 510 -52.10 18.74 -59.45
CA ALA A 510 -52.54 19.48 -58.28
C ALA A 510 -54.05 19.55 -58.27
N GLN A 511 -54.64 19.31 -57.10
CA GLN A 511 -56.05 19.48 -56.88
C GLN A 511 -56.28 20.29 -55.61
N THR A 512 -56.93 21.46 -55.76
CA THR A 512 -57.02 22.45 -54.67
C THR A 512 -58.46 22.86 -54.41
N GLY A 513 -59.00 22.46 -53.26
CA GLY A 513 -60.21 23.04 -52.68
C GLY A 513 -59.91 24.31 -51.87
N GLN A 514 -60.96 24.86 -51.26
CA GLN A 514 -60.85 26.03 -50.37
C GLN A 514 -59.96 25.73 -49.15
N TYR A 515 -60.12 24.54 -48.57
CA TYR A 515 -59.54 24.14 -47.30
C TYR A 515 -58.60 22.93 -47.38
N HIS A 516 -58.73 22.12 -48.43
CA HIS A 516 -58.03 20.86 -48.66
C HIS A 516 -57.25 20.94 -49.96
N LYS A 517 -55.97 20.58 -49.98
CA LYS A 517 -55.16 20.63 -51.20
C LYS A 517 -54.17 19.48 -51.24
N GLY A 518 -54.04 18.84 -52.40
CA GLY A 518 -53.08 17.80 -52.70
C GLY A 518 -52.28 18.12 -53.96
N VAL A 519 -50.97 17.85 -53.94
CA VAL A 519 -50.05 18.09 -55.07
C VAL A 519 -49.06 16.94 -55.19
N GLY A 520 -48.81 16.48 -56.42
CA GLY A 520 -47.72 15.56 -56.73
C GLY A 520 -46.74 16.17 -57.74
N SER A 521 -45.46 16.00 -57.47
CA SER A 521 -44.35 16.63 -58.17
C SER A 521 -43.16 15.69 -58.29
N ASP A 522 -42.25 15.91 -59.22
CA ASP A 522 -41.05 15.08 -59.38
C ASP A 522 -39.78 15.87 -59.68
N LYS A 523 -38.64 15.21 -59.45
CA LYS A 523 -37.29 15.77 -59.63
C LYS A 523 -36.29 14.71 -60.09
N THR A 524 -35.42 15.05 -61.05
CA THR A 524 -34.32 14.19 -61.48
C THR A 524 -33.14 14.27 -60.51
N VAL A 525 -32.58 13.12 -60.12
CA VAL A 525 -31.48 13.03 -59.14
C VAL A 525 -30.44 11.97 -59.55
N THR A 526 -29.16 12.20 -59.27
CA THR A 526 -28.08 11.22 -59.54
C THR A 526 -27.55 10.61 -58.25
N ASN A 527 -27.13 11.48 -57.32
CA ASN A 527 -26.63 11.12 -56.00
C ASN A 527 -26.89 12.25 -54.99
N GLY A 528 -26.63 11.98 -53.71
CA GLY A 528 -26.76 12.95 -52.61
C GLY A 528 -28.12 12.93 -51.92
N THR A 529 -28.25 13.71 -50.85
CA THR A 529 -29.52 13.90 -50.13
C THR A 529 -30.32 14.98 -50.81
N VAL A 530 -31.49 14.63 -51.35
CA VAL A 530 -32.34 15.52 -52.15
C VAL A 530 -33.73 15.59 -51.53
N SER A 531 -34.40 16.75 -51.63
CA SER A 531 -35.76 16.97 -51.14
C SER A 531 -36.76 17.33 -52.23
N THR A 532 -38.04 17.03 -51.96
CA THR A 532 -39.19 17.70 -52.57
C THR A 532 -39.87 18.56 -51.52
N SER A 533 -40.18 19.81 -51.85
CA SER A 533 -40.63 20.83 -50.89
C SER A 533 -41.72 21.73 -51.44
N TRP A 534 -42.62 22.18 -50.57
CA TRP A 534 -43.75 23.04 -50.89
C TRP A 534 -43.93 24.12 -49.83
N THR A 535 -44.65 25.18 -50.17
CA THR A 535 -45.06 26.23 -49.22
C THR A 535 -46.53 26.58 -49.35
N THR A 536 -47.16 26.87 -48.22
CA THR A 536 -48.55 27.36 -48.14
C THR A 536 -48.59 28.81 -47.69
N SER A 537 -49.50 29.61 -48.26
CA SER A 537 -49.61 31.05 -47.92
C SER A 537 -50.17 31.35 -46.53
N LYS A 538 -50.64 30.33 -45.81
CA LYS A 538 -50.84 30.34 -44.34
C LYS A 538 -50.54 28.95 -43.78
N THR A 539 -50.42 28.85 -42.47
CA THR A 539 -50.24 27.57 -41.76
C THR A 539 -51.37 26.60 -42.12
N ALA A 540 -50.99 25.40 -42.55
CA ALA A 540 -51.90 24.28 -42.77
C ALA A 540 -51.26 23.03 -42.16
N SER A 541 -52.08 22.09 -41.73
CA SER A 541 -51.60 20.75 -41.39
C SER A 541 -51.29 19.99 -42.66
N TRP A 542 -50.26 19.17 -42.66
CA TRP A 542 -49.72 18.57 -43.87
C TRP A 542 -49.02 17.25 -43.65
N VAL A 543 -49.01 16.45 -44.70
CA VAL A 543 -48.24 15.21 -44.82
C VAL A 543 -47.58 15.21 -46.20
N ALA A 544 -46.27 14.99 -46.25
CA ALA A 544 -45.50 14.83 -47.48
C ALA A 544 -44.88 13.43 -47.55
N ILE A 545 -44.84 12.85 -48.74
CA ILE A 545 -44.28 11.51 -49.01
C ILE A 545 -43.39 11.62 -50.25
N ALA A 546 -42.20 11.01 -50.23
CA ALA A 546 -41.31 10.91 -51.39
C ALA A 546 -40.90 9.46 -51.70
N LEU A 547 -40.66 9.17 -52.98
CA LEU A 547 -40.29 7.87 -53.53
C LEU A 547 -39.19 8.04 -54.59
N LEU A 548 -38.03 7.39 -54.40
CA LEU A 548 -36.90 7.42 -55.35
C LEU A 548 -36.96 6.21 -56.29
N LEU A 549 -37.32 6.44 -57.54
CA LEU A 549 -37.52 5.41 -58.56
C LEU A 549 -36.19 4.94 -59.18
N GLU A 550 -36.09 3.64 -59.43
CA GLU A 550 -34.89 2.99 -60.00
C GLU A 550 -35.05 2.74 -61.51
N PRO A 551 -34.10 3.14 -62.37
CA PRO A 551 -34.13 2.83 -63.80
C PRO A 551 -33.78 1.36 -64.12
N THR A 552 -34.27 0.85 -65.24
CA THR A 552 -33.85 -0.46 -65.78
C THR A 552 -32.43 -0.39 -66.38
N PRO A 553 -31.51 -1.35 -66.12
CA PRO A 553 -30.20 -1.45 -66.78
C PRO A 553 -30.28 -1.55 -68.32
N VAL A 554 -29.23 -1.11 -69.03
CA VAL A 554 -29.14 -1.29 -70.49
C VAL A 554 -28.85 -2.74 -70.83
N ALA A 555 -29.59 -3.33 -71.78
CA ALA A 555 -29.38 -4.71 -72.22
C ALA A 555 -27.98 -4.91 -72.82
N GLY A 556 -27.25 -5.95 -72.40
CA GLY A 556 -25.93 -6.32 -72.93
C GLY A 556 -24.74 -5.54 -72.36
N THR A 557 -24.91 -4.78 -71.27
CA THR A 557 -23.84 -4.00 -70.64
C THR A 557 -22.85 -4.87 -69.85
N THR A 558 -21.58 -4.44 -69.79
CA THR A 558 -20.54 -5.09 -68.98
C THR A 558 -20.78 -4.87 -67.49
N TYR A 559 -20.55 -5.91 -66.70
CA TYR A 559 -20.47 -5.86 -65.25
C TYR A 559 -19.03 -5.76 -64.80
N ILE A 560 -18.74 -4.75 -63.98
CA ILE A 560 -17.38 -4.40 -63.54
C ILE A 560 -17.31 -4.49 -62.01
N CYS A 561 -16.27 -5.16 -61.51
CA CYS A 561 -15.86 -5.17 -60.11
C CYS A 561 -14.38 -4.79 -60.03
N GLY A 562 -14.07 -3.64 -59.43
CA GLY A 562 -12.71 -3.15 -59.29
C GLY A 562 -12.40 -2.72 -57.86
N ALA A 563 -11.17 -2.98 -57.41
CA ALA A 563 -10.70 -2.60 -56.08
C ALA A 563 -9.19 -2.30 -56.08
N GLU A 564 -8.78 -1.32 -55.28
CA GLU A 564 -7.39 -1.05 -54.94
C GLU A 564 -7.15 -1.51 -53.49
N PHE A 565 -6.15 -2.35 -53.28
CA PHE A 565 -5.68 -2.82 -51.99
C PHE A 565 -4.34 -2.19 -51.67
N SER A 566 -4.11 -1.86 -50.41
CA SER A 566 -2.81 -1.36 -49.96
C SER A 566 -2.43 -1.92 -48.61
N GLY A 567 -1.13 -2.08 -48.41
CA GLY A 567 -0.53 -2.56 -47.17
C GLY A 567 0.84 -1.92 -46.97
N SER A 568 1.43 -2.16 -45.80
CA SER A 568 2.78 -1.74 -45.46
C SER A 568 3.74 -2.92 -45.50
N SER A 569 5.00 -2.64 -45.79
CA SER A 569 6.14 -3.54 -45.62
C SER A 569 7.21 -2.78 -44.82
N ASN A 570 8.50 -3.05 -45.03
CA ASN A 570 9.60 -2.33 -44.38
C ASN A 570 10.48 -1.58 -45.40
N LEU A 571 11.52 -0.91 -44.91
CA LEU A 571 12.48 -0.18 -45.74
C LEU A 571 13.81 -0.90 -45.92
N GLU A 572 13.91 -2.13 -45.39
CA GLU A 572 15.12 -2.94 -45.37
C GLU A 572 15.63 -3.26 -46.78
N THR A 573 16.86 -3.77 -46.84
CA THR A 573 17.43 -4.28 -48.08
C THR A 573 16.77 -5.62 -48.39
N TRP A 574 15.98 -5.67 -49.46
CA TRP A 574 15.29 -6.88 -49.88
C TRP A 574 16.15 -7.68 -50.85
N ASN A 575 16.14 -8.99 -50.70
CA ASN A 575 16.76 -9.94 -51.61
C ASN A 575 15.82 -10.29 -52.79
N ASN A 576 14.51 -10.39 -52.52
CA ASN A 576 13.45 -10.53 -53.52
C ASN A 576 12.07 -10.21 -52.92
N VAL A 577 11.05 -10.06 -53.77
CA VAL A 577 9.63 -9.89 -53.39
C VAL A 577 8.80 -10.96 -54.10
N ALA A 578 8.03 -11.74 -53.35
CA ALA A 578 7.05 -12.69 -53.88
C ALA A 578 5.63 -12.24 -53.51
N TRP A 579 4.77 -12.02 -54.51
CA TRP A 579 3.37 -11.67 -54.26
C TRP A 579 2.42 -12.74 -54.81
N THR A 580 1.42 -13.09 -54.02
CA THR A 580 0.49 -14.20 -54.28
C THR A 580 -0.95 -13.73 -54.10
N ILE A 581 -1.82 -14.08 -55.04
CA ILE A 581 -3.25 -13.82 -54.95
C ILE A 581 -4.02 -15.11 -55.20
N ASP A 582 -4.99 -15.38 -54.34
CA ASP A 582 -5.95 -16.46 -54.48
C ASP A 582 -7.38 -15.90 -54.62
N ALA A 583 -8.07 -16.29 -55.69
CA ALA A 583 -9.38 -15.74 -56.03
C ALA A 583 -10.29 -16.70 -56.82
N SER A 584 -11.60 -16.46 -56.72
CA SER A 584 -12.64 -17.04 -57.59
C SER A 584 -13.78 -16.05 -57.86
N ALA A 585 -14.81 -16.46 -58.61
CA ALA A 585 -15.99 -15.64 -58.88
C ALA A 585 -17.30 -16.43 -58.67
N SER A 586 -18.43 -15.75 -58.52
CA SER A 586 -19.75 -16.43 -58.44
C SER A 586 -20.26 -16.94 -59.80
N THR A 587 -19.60 -16.58 -60.90
CA THR A 587 -19.95 -16.96 -62.28
C THR A 587 -18.71 -17.34 -63.08
N ASN A 588 -18.89 -18.11 -64.16
CA ASN A 588 -17.79 -18.50 -65.04
C ASN A 588 -17.35 -17.37 -65.98
N ASN A 589 -16.12 -17.48 -66.48
CA ASN A 589 -15.54 -16.58 -67.48
C ASN A 589 -15.45 -15.10 -67.01
N VAL A 590 -15.03 -14.89 -65.76
CA VAL A 590 -14.74 -13.56 -65.24
C VAL A 590 -13.26 -13.26 -65.48
N GLY A 591 -12.96 -12.38 -66.42
CA GLY A 591 -11.57 -11.97 -66.70
C GLY A 591 -11.07 -11.02 -65.61
N VAL A 592 -9.89 -11.29 -65.05
CA VAL A 592 -9.28 -10.49 -63.98
C VAL A 592 -7.83 -10.08 -64.31
N THR A 593 -7.48 -8.85 -63.92
CA THR A 593 -6.10 -8.35 -63.94
C THR A 593 -5.67 -7.93 -62.54
N TYR A 594 -4.47 -8.33 -62.14
CA TYR A 594 -3.81 -7.92 -60.90
C TYR A 594 -2.57 -7.09 -61.24
N GLN A 595 -2.44 -5.91 -60.64
CA GLN A 595 -1.40 -4.94 -60.98
C GLN A 595 -0.77 -4.38 -59.71
N LEU A 596 0.54 -4.56 -59.52
CA LEU A 596 1.32 -3.82 -58.54
C LEU A 596 1.51 -2.37 -59.01
N TYR A 597 1.55 -1.46 -58.06
CA TYR A 597 1.88 -0.07 -58.32
C TYR A 597 3.39 0.13 -58.35
N ASN A 598 3.90 0.74 -59.42
CA ASN A 598 5.30 1.13 -59.52
C ASN A 598 5.43 2.61 -59.12
N TYR A 599 6.01 2.86 -57.96
CA TYR A 599 6.17 4.18 -57.37
C TYR A 599 7.17 5.06 -58.11
N ARG A 600 8.12 4.45 -58.84
CA ARG A 600 9.06 5.19 -59.69
C ARG A 600 8.39 5.81 -60.91
N THR A 601 7.43 5.10 -61.53
CA THR A 601 6.70 5.57 -62.72
C THR A 601 5.35 6.22 -62.38
N GLY A 602 4.88 6.07 -61.15
CA GLY A 602 3.59 6.58 -60.66
C GLY A 602 2.38 5.87 -61.28
N LYS A 603 2.55 4.64 -61.78
CA LYS A 603 1.53 3.90 -62.54
C LYS A 603 1.43 2.44 -62.11
N TYR A 604 0.26 1.85 -62.33
CA TYR A 604 0.06 0.41 -62.25
C TYR A 604 0.73 -0.31 -63.42
N MET A 605 1.43 -1.40 -63.14
CA MET A 605 2.11 -2.20 -64.17
C MET A 605 1.11 -2.83 -65.12
N THR A 606 1.41 -2.84 -66.43
CA THR A 606 0.52 -3.35 -67.48
C THR A 606 1.07 -4.57 -68.22
N SER A 607 2.32 -4.95 -67.93
CA SER A 607 3.01 -6.16 -68.41
C SER A 607 4.28 -6.39 -67.57
N GLY A 608 4.86 -7.59 -67.63
CA GLY A 608 6.12 -7.92 -66.94
C GLY A 608 5.99 -8.07 -65.43
N ASP A 609 7.03 -7.68 -64.69
CA ASP A 609 7.03 -7.71 -63.22
C ASP A 609 5.94 -6.78 -62.65
N GLY A 610 5.17 -7.31 -61.71
CA GLY A 610 4.03 -6.62 -61.12
C GLY A 610 2.73 -6.68 -61.94
N TYR A 611 2.64 -7.51 -62.98
CA TYR A 611 1.40 -7.70 -63.75
C TYR A 611 1.03 -9.18 -63.90
N LEU A 612 -0.16 -9.55 -63.43
CA LEU A 612 -0.73 -10.88 -63.58
C LEU A 612 -2.14 -10.81 -64.18
N THR A 613 -2.51 -11.84 -64.94
CA THR A 613 -3.86 -12.04 -65.49
C THR A 613 -4.39 -13.42 -65.16
N ASP A 614 -5.71 -13.52 -65.09
CA ASP A 614 -6.42 -14.78 -64.90
C ASP A 614 -7.87 -14.76 -65.45
N ILE A 615 -8.49 -15.94 -65.52
CA ILE A 615 -9.91 -16.12 -65.84
C ILE A 615 -10.55 -16.94 -64.71
N LEU A 616 -11.39 -16.29 -63.91
CA LEU A 616 -12.02 -16.88 -62.74
C LEU A 616 -13.31 -17.61 -63.08
N GLY A 617 -13.54 -18.73 -62.38
CA GLY A 617 -14.73 -19.56 -62.46
C GLY A 617 -15.47 -19.64 -61.12
N ASN A 618 -16.56 -20.43 -61.11
CA ASN A 618 -17.39 -20.63 -59.92
C ASN A 618 -17.21 -21.97 -59.19
N THR A 619 -16.28 -22.81 -59.66
CA THR A 619 -16.09 -24.18 -59.14
C THR A 619 -14.85 -24.36 -58.27
N SER A 620 -13.83 -23.52 -58.44
CA SER A 620 -12.55 -23.62 -57.70
C SER A 620 -11.86 -22.27 -57.69
N ASP A 621 -11.02 -22.06 -56.69
CA ASP A 621 -10.13 -20.92 -56.62
C ASP A 621 -8.92 -21.07 -57.55
N SER A 622 -8.28 -19.95 -57.85
CA SER A 622 -7.08 -19.87 -58.67
C SER A 622 -6.02 -19.05 -57.95
N THR A 623 -4.88 -19.70 -57.66
CA THR A 623 -3.72 -19.06 -57.04
C THR A 623 -2.71 -18.62 -58.10
N ARG A 624 -2.27 -17.36 -58.02
CA ARG A 624 -1.24 -16.80 -58.90
C ARG A 624 -0.13 -16.17 -58.06
N THR A 625 1.11 -16.55 -58.35
CA THR A 625 2.31 -16.02 -57.66
C THR A 625 3.33 -15.50 -58.67
N GLN A 626 4.01 -14.40 -58.34
CA GLN A 626 5.20 -13.93 -59.06
C GLN A 626 6.27 -13.48 -58.08
N THR A 627 7.52 -13.88 -58.35
CA THR A 627 8.71 -13.43 -57.64
C THR A 627 9.46 -12.39 -58.48
N ILE A 628 9.89 -11.30 -57.85
CA ILE A 628 10.61 -10.18 -58.44
C ILE A 628 11.97 -10.10 -57.73
N GLU A 629 13.05 -10.03 -58.51
CA GLU A 629 14.44 -10.03 -57.99
C GLU A 629 15.21 -8.74 -58.33
N ALA A 630 14.63 -7.85 -59.13
CA ALA A 630 15.27 -6.60 -59.58
C ALA A 630 14.38 -5.37 -59.34
N ASN A 631 15.00 -4.20 -59.17
CA ASN A 631 14.33 -2.90 -58.95
C ASN A 631 13.30 -2.94 -57.81
N LEU A 632 13.58 -3.70 -56.75
CA LEU A 632 12.62 -4.02 -55.68
C LEU A 632 12.06 -2.78 -54.97
N SER A 633 12.86 -1.72 -54.87
CA SER A 633 12.46 -0.44 -54.31
C SER A 633 11.35 0.26 -55.11
N ASP A 634 11.15 -0.07 -56.39
CA ASP A 634 10.11 0.55 -57.22
C ASP A 634 8.69 0.13 -56.81
N TYR A 635 8.55 -0.96 -56.05
CA TYR A 635 7.25 -1.53 -55.63
C TYR A 635 6.84 -1.13 -54.20
N ARG A 636 7.58 -0.19 -53.59
CA ARG A 636 7.20 0.47 -52.33
C ARG A 636 7.38 1.99 -52.42
N ASP A 637 6.66 2.72 -51.57
CA ASP A 637 6.97 4.14 -51.32
C ASP A 637 8.11 4.32 -50.29
N ALA A 638 8.44 5.58 -50.01
CA ALA A 638 9.47 5.96 -49.03
C ALA A 638 9.13 5.57 -47.58
N LEU A 639 7.91 5.09 -47.31
CA LEU A 639 7.44 4.60 -46.01
C LEU A 639 7.26 3.07 -46.01
N GLY A 640 7.55 2.37 -47.12
CA GLY A 640 7.37 0.93 -47.24
C GLY A 640 5.96 0.50 -47.66
N ASN A 641 5.07 1.43 -48.02
CA ASN A 641 3.71 1.06 -48.46
C ASN A 641 3.71 0.54 -49.89
N TRP A 642 2.87 -0.46 -50.14
CA TRP A 642 2.67 -1.08 -51.43
C TRP A 642 1.18 -1.10 -51.80
N LYS A 643 0.89 -1.24 -53.10
CA LYS A 643 -0.48 -1.26 -53.64
C LYS A 643 -0.67 -2.32 -54.71
N ILE A 644 -1.80 -3.01 -54.65
CA ILE A 644 -2.28 -3.96 -55.65
C ILE A 644 -3.66 -3.52 -56.14
N LYS A 645 -3.84 -3.40 -57.45
CA LYS A 645 -5.15 -3.16 -58.06
C LYS A 645 -5.69 -4.41 -58.71
N VAL A 646 -6.96 -4.70 -58.45
CA VAL A 646 -7.71 -5.81 -59.01
C VAL A 646 -8.87 -5.27 -59.84
N ASN A 647 -8.98 -5.71 -61.09
CA ASN A 647 -10.11 -5.38 -61.96
C ASN A 647 -10.67 -6.67 -62.58
N ALA A 648 -11.93 -6.97 -62.29
CA ALA A 648 -12.67 -8.13 -62.77
C ALA A 648 -13.87 -7.70 -63.63
N THR A 649 -14.11 -8.37 -64.75
CA THR A 649 -15.19 -8.01 -65.70
C THR A 649 -15.87 -9.22 -66.33
N THR A 650 -17.17 -9.10 -66.64
CA THR A 650 -17.93 -10.03 -67.49
C THR A 650 -19.09 -9.31 -68.20
N VAL A 651 -19.60 -9.85 -69.30
CA VAL A 651 -20.72 -9.29 -70.10
C VAL A 651 -22.05 -10.06 -69.93
N SER A 652 -22.06 -11.04 -69.03
CA SER A 652 -23.18 -11.98 -68.87
C SER A 652 -24.19 -11.51 -67.82
N THR A 653 -23.76 -11.41 -66.56
CA THR A 653 -24.61 -11.07 -65.41
C THR A 653 -23.82 -10.37 -64.31
N GLN A 654 -24.52 -9.85 -63.30
CA GLN A 654 -23.92 -9.50 -62.02
C GLN A 654 -23.25 -10.73 -61.40
N PHE A 655 -22.05 -10.52 -60.86
CA PHE A 655 -21.23 -11.51 -60.16
C PHE A 655 -20.57 -10.92 -58.91
N ASP A 656 -20.19 -11.79 -58.00
CA ASP A 656 -19.37 -11.50 -56.82
C ASP A 656 -17.95 -12.03 -57.06
N LEU A 657 -16.94 -11.15 -57.05
CA LEU A 657 -15.52 -11.49 -57.00
C LEU A 657 -15.18 -11.93 -55.58
N LYS A 658 -14.51 -13.08 -55.43
CA LYS A 658 -14.11 -13.66 -54.14
C LYS A 658 -12.58 -13.68 -54.06
N LEU A 659 -12.03 -13.13 -52.99
CA LEU A 659 -10.59 -13.08 -52.72
C LEU A 659 -10.33 -13.78 -51.37
N ASP A 660 -9.36 -14.70 -51.31
CA ASP A 660 -9.05 -15.54 -50.14
C ASP A 660 -7.62 -15.29 -49.61
N LEU A 661 -6.66 -15.05 -50.52
CA LEU A 661 -5.29 -14.67 -50.15
C LEU A 661 -4.83 -13.49 -50.99
N MET A 662 -4.23 -12.50 -50.34
CA MET A 662 -3.41 -11.48 -51.01
C MET A 662 -2.16 -11.25 -50.18
N LYS A 663 -1.07 -11.91 -50.55
CA LYS A 663 0.18 -11.91 -49.80
C LYS A 663 1.28 -11.16 -50.55
N TYR A 664 1.99 -10.27 -49.87
CA TYR A 664 3.15 -9.53 -50.35
C TYR A 664 4.35 -9.87 -49.46
N SER A 665 5.13 -10.86 -49.86
CA SER A 665 6.24 -11.43 -49.09
C SER A 665 7.58 -10.84 -49.51
N ILE A 666 8.35 -10.33 -48.56
CA ILE A 666 9.70 -9.81 -48.80
C ILE A 666 10.73 -10.73 -48.15
N ASN A 667 11.86 -10.99 -48.80
CA ASN A 667 12.96 -11.76 -48.21
C ASN A 667 14.11 -10.83 -47.83
N GLN A 668 14.65 -10.94 -46.61
CA GLN A 668 15.78 -10.15 -46.11
C GLN A 668 16.79 -11.02 -45.36
N THR A 669 18.02 -10.54 -45.17
CA THR A 669 19.06 -11.24 -44.37
C THR A 669 18.67 -11.28 -42.89
N ASN A 670 19.03 -12.35 -42.17
CA ASN A 670 18.84 -12.50 -40.72
C ASN A 670 20.19 -12.54 -39.98
N TYR A 671 20.35 -11.75 -38.91
CA TYR A 671 21.50 -11.76 -38.00
C TYR A 671 21.06 -12.21 -36.59
N VAL A 672 21.96 -12.90 -35.87
CA VAL A 672 21.68 -13.54 -34.57
C VAL A 672 22.92 -13.51 -33.68
N LEU A 673 22.74 -13.30 -32.38
CA LEU A 673 23.77 -13.47 -31.35
C LEU A 673 23.35 -14.52 -30.32
N ASN A 674 24.20 -15.50 -30.05
CA ASN A 674 24.04 -16.40 -28.91
C ASN A 674 25.42 -16.85 -28.44
N LEU A 675 25.91 -16.18 -27.40
CA LEU A 675 27.25 -16.38 -26.86
C LEU A 675 27.16 -16.72 -25.38
N GLU A 676 27.75 -17.85 -24.98
CA GLU A 676 27.69 -18.33 -23.60
C GLU A 676 28.97 -17.96 -22.84
N ALA A 677 28.81 -17.65 -21.56
CA ALA A 677 29.89 -17.33 -20.62
C ALA A 677 29.67 -18.13 -19.33
N GLN A 678 30.75 -18.63 -18.74
CA GLN A 678 30.64 -19.48 -17.56
C GLN A 678 31.71 -19.23 -16.49
N TRP A 679 31.32 -19.53 -15.26
CA TRP A 679 32.19 -19.62 -14.09
C TRP A 679 32.29 -21.08 -13.67
N LEU A 680 33.48 -21.51 -13.25
CA LEU A 680 33.79 -22.87 -12.80
C LEU A 680 33.99 -22.95 -11.28
N THR A 681 34.21 -21.82 -10.63
CA THR A 681 34.52 -21.73 -9.18
C THR A 681 33.62 -20.80 -8.39
N VAL A 682 32.33 -20.70 -8.77
CA VAL A 682 31.35 -19.88 -8.06
C VAL A 682 31.23 -20.31 -6.60
N ASN A 683 31.18 -19.33 -5.69
CA ASN A 683 30.94 -19.56 -4.27
C ASN A 683 29.48 -19.99 -3.99
N ALA A 684 29.16 -21.25 -4.27
CA ALA A 684 27.83 -21.83 -4.05
C ALA A 684 27.35 -21.78 -2.58
N SER A 685 28.27 -21.55 -1.63
CA SER A 685 27.92 -21.40 -0.21
C SER A 685 27.36 -20.02 0.13
N ASN A 686 27.57 -19.01 -0.72
CA ASN A 686 26.93 -17.71 -0.67
C ASN A 686 25.93 -17.57 -1.81
N VAL A 687 24.64 -17.82 -1.55
CA VAL A 687 23.60 -17.66 -2.57
C VAL A 687 23.28 -16.20 -2.90
N ARG A 688 23.75 -15.23 -2.10
CA ARG A 688 23.47 -13.80 -2.33
C ARG A 688 24.59 -13.17 -3.15
N GLN A 689 24.46 -13.32 -4.47
CA GLN A 689 25.41 -12.79 -5.44
C GLN A 689 24.66 -12.02 -6.53
N ASP A 690 25.30 -11.01 -7.10
CA ASP A 690 24.79 -10.29 -8.27
C ASP A 690 25.73 -10.49 -9.45
N LEU A 691 25.18 -10.70 -10.64
CA LEU A 691 25.91 -10.58 -11.89
C LEU A 691 26.07 -9.08 -12.22
N CYS A 692 27.29 -8.66 -12.49
CA CYS A 692 27.65 -7.30 -12.87
C CYS A 692 28.31 -7.30 -14.26
N ILE A 693 27.74 -6.51 -15.18
CA ILE A 693 28.24 -6.38 -16.55
C ILE A 693 28.42 -4.90 -16.87
N LYS A 694 29.65 -4.48 -17.16
CA LYS A 694 29.93 -3.13 -17.66
C LYS A 694 29.93 -3.15 -19.18
N THR A 695 29.06 -2.35 -19.78
CA THR A 695 28.97 -2.22 -21.24
C THR A 695 29.55 -0.89 -21.71
N GLY A 696 30.14 -0.86 -22.90
CA GLY A 696 30.52 0.31 -23.67
C GLY A 696 29.43 0.73 -24.67
N SER A 697 29.85 1.20 -25.83
CA SER A 697 28.95 1.64 -26.91
C SER A 697 28.40 0.46 -27.72
N LYS A 698 27.32 0.72 -28.46
CA LYS A 698 26.70 -0.20 -29.41
C LYS A 698 26.54 0.47 -30.77
N THR A 699 26.56 -0.29 -31.85
CA THR A 699 26.49 0.23 -33.24
C THR A 699 25.07 0.44 -33.77
N THR A 700 24.07 -0.20 -33.15
CA THR A 700 22.67 -0.21 -33.59
C THR A 700 21.71 0.04 -32.42
N SER A 701 20.40 0.11 -32.70
CA SER A 701 19.38 0.29 -31.66
C SER A 701 19.04 -1.00 -30.89
N GLU A 702 19.43 -2.16 -31.39
CA GLU A 702 19.15 -3.46 -30.76
C GLU A 702 19.76 -3.58 -29.38
N ASN A 703 19.05 -4.22 -28.44
CA ASN A 703 19.61 -4.51 -27.12
C ASN A 703 20.03 -5.97 -27.00
N LEU A 704 20.95 -6.19 -26.06
CA LEU A 704 21.32 -7.52 -25.63
C LEU A 704 20.59 -7.88 -24.36
N THR A 705 20.05 -9.09 -24.35
CA THR A 705 19.46 -9.71 -23.17
C THR A 705 20.40 -10.78 -22.61
N VAL A 706 20.51 -10.82 -21.29
CA VAL A 706 21.28 -11.82 -20.55
C VAL A 706 20.32 -12.85 -19.97
N GLN A 707 20.66 -14.12 -20.17
CA GLN A 707 19.93 -15.25 -19.61
C GLN A 707 20.87 -16.13 -18.80
N VAL A 708 20.34 -16.82 -17.80
CA VAL A 708 21.09 -17.71 -16.89
C VAL A 708 20.58 -19.15 -17.01
N TRP A 709 21.48 -20.13 -17.02
CA TRP A 709 21.11 -21.55 -17.09
C TRP A 709 20.76 -22.07 -15.70
N HIS A 710 19.51 -22.50 -15.49
CA HIS A 710 19.08 -23.06 -14.21
C HIS A 710 17.92 -24.07 -14.40
N GLY A 711 17.99 -25.20 -13.70
CA GLY A 711 16.96 -26.24 -13.77
C GLY A 711 16.75 -26.85 -15.17
N GLY A 712 17.80 -26.91 -15.99
CA GLY A 712 17.77 -27.49 -17.34
C GLY A 712 17.16 -26.58 -18.42
N SER A 713 17.01 -25.28 -18.15
CA SER A 713 16.51 -24.30 -19.12
C SER A 713 17.15 -22.93 -18.93
N TRP A 714 17.21 -22.12 -19.97
CA TRP A 714 17.63 -20.71 -19.89
C TRP A 714 16.52 -19.85 -19.28
N LYS A 715 16.86 -19.03 -18.28
CA LYS A 715 15.97 -18.08 -17.61
C LYS A 715 16.38 -16.65 -17.94
N TYR A 716 15.41 -15.79 -18.25
CA TYR A 716 15.66 -14.36 -18.40
C TYR A 716 16.24 -13.77 -17.10
N LEU A 717 17.30 -12.97 -17.21
CA LEU A 717 17.93 -12.30 -16.08
C LEU A 717 17.77 -10.77 -16.19
N MET A 718 18.23 -10.17 -17.30
CA MET A 718 18.11 -8.73 -17.55
C MET A 718 18.34 -8.37 -19.03
N THR A 719 17.90 -7.19 -19.45
CA THR A 719 18.31 -6.53 -20.71
C THR A 719 19.36 -5.46 -20.41
N LEU A 720 20.44 -5.41 -21.20
CA LEU A 720 21.58 -4.52 -21.00
C LEU A 720 21.30 -3.10 -21.50
N LEU A 721 21.69 -2.11 -20.71
CA LEU A 721 21.76 -0.70 -21.07
C LEU A 721 23.19 -0.35 -21.50
N PRO A 722 23.38 0.37 -22.63
CA PRO A 722 24.71 0.74 -23.12
C PRO A 722 25.38 1.78 -22.22
N ASN A 723 26.71 1.81 -22.22
CA ASN A 723 27.55 2.71 -21.41
C ASN A 723 27.29 2.64 -19.89
N TYR A 724 26.64 1.58 -19.39
CA TYR A 724 26.18 1.48 -18.01
C TYR A 724 26.70 0.22 -17.30
N PHE A 725 26.62 0.22 -15.96
CA PHE A 725 26.80 -0.98 -15.15
C PHE A 725 25.46 -1.69 -14.99
N ASN A 726 25.32 -2.84 -15.60
CA ASN A 726 24.10 -3.65 -15.58
C ASN A 726 24.25 -4.72 -14.51
N ASN A 727 23.37 -4.69 -13.51
CA ASN A 727 23.43 -5.59 -12.37
C ASN A 727 22.13 -6.38 -12.25
N ALA A 728 22.23 -7.70 -11.99
CA ALA A 728 21.07 -8.55 -11.76
C ALA A 728 21.34 -9.60 -10.68
N SER A 729 20.33 -9.87 -9.84
CA SER A 729 20.49 -10.79 -8.72
C SER A 729 20.49 -12.26 -9.14
N LEU A 730 21.41 -13.04 -8.59
CA LEU A 730 21.58 -14.47 -8.84
C LEU A 730 20.98 -15.38 -7.77
N VAL A 731 20.33 -14.82 -6.73
CA VAL A 731 19.79 -15.55 -5.56
C VAL A 731 19.05 -16.87 -5.89
N PRO A 732 18.14 -16.94 -6.88
CA PRO A 732 17.43 -18.18 -7.18
C PRO A 732 18.21 -19.16 -8.07
N TYR A 733 19.41 -18.80 -8.51
CA TYR A 733 20.17 -19.51 -9.56
C TYR A 733 21.52 -20.08 -9.09
N ILE A 734 21.97 -19.76 -7.87
CA ILE A 734 23.19 -20.31 -7.28
C ILE A 734 22.88 -21.63 -6.55
N ASP A 735 23.17 -22.76 -7.18
CA ASP A 735 22.99 -24.10 -6.62
C ASP A 735 24.23 -25.02 -6.74
N SER A 736 25.28 -24.56 -7.44
CA SER A 736 26.53 -25.29 -7.64
C SER A 736 27.71 -24.34 -7.86
N SER A 737 28.94 -24.88 -7.93
CA SER A 737 30.14 -24.09 -8.22
C SER A 737 30.26 -23.68 -9.69
N THR A 738 29.33 -24.09 -10.55
CA THR A 738 29.31 -23.72 -11.96
C THR A 738 28.07 -22.89 -12.25
N LEU A 739 28.25 -21.72 -12.85
CA LEU A 739 27.16 -20.87 -13.33
C LEU A 739 27.39 -20.56 -14.80
N LYS A 740 26.31 -20.60 -15.59
CA LYS A 740 26.35 -20.24 -17.01
C LYS A 740 25.37 -19.14 -17.32
N ILE A 741 25.82 -18.16 -18.08
CA ILE A 741 24.99 -17.13 -18.69
C ILE A 741 25.12 -17.19 -20.21
N ARG A 742 24.22 -16.52 -20.91
CA ARG A 742 24.37 -16.21 -22.33
C ARG A 742 23.90 -14.81 -22.67
N PHE A 743 24.54 -14.22 -23.66
CA PHE A 743 24.14 -12.97 -24.33
C PHE A 743 23.34 -13.33 -25.57
N VAL A 744 22.15 -12.74 -25.72
CA VAL A 744 21.23 -12.99 -26.84
C VAL A 744 20.75 -11.65 -27.40
N GLY A 745 20.61 -11.55 -28.72
CA GLY A 745 19.96 -10.42 -29.37
C GLY A 745 18.48 -10.34 -28.98
N ASP A 746 17.91 -9.14 -29.06
CA ASP A 746 16.46 -8.98 -28.83
C ASP A 746 15.66 -9.43 -30.07
N ASN A 747 16.27 -9.43 -31.27
CA ASN A 747 15.62 -9.79 -32.52
C ASN A 747 16.29 -11.00 -33.21
N GLU A 748 15.86 -12.21 -32.88
CA GLU A 748 16.55 -13.42 -33.37
C GLU A 748 15.96 -14.00 -34.67
N ASP A 749 14.70 -13.70 -34.99
CA ASP A 749 13.95 -14.36 -36.06
C ASP A 749 13.87 -13.54 -37.35
N VAL A 750 13.97 -12.21 -37.27
CA VAL A 750 13.78 -11.28 -38.41
C VAL A 750 14.63 -10.01 -38.25
N ASP A 751 15.92 -10.16 -37.95
CA ASP A 751 16.86 -9.06 -37.84
C ASP A 751 17.69 -8.84 -39.11
N SER A 752 17.47 -7.71 -39.76
CA SER A 752 18.19 -7.31 -40.98
C SER A 752 19.50 -6.56 -40.72
N THR A 753 19.84 -6.24 -39.46
CA THR A 753 20.94 -5.34 -39.14
C THR A 753 21.94 -5.99 -38.19
N CYS A 754 23.10 -6.39 -38.73
CA CYS A 754 24.20 -6.87 -37.89
C CYS A 754 24.58 -5.85 -36.81
N SER A 755 24.34 -6.21 -35.55
CA SER A 755 24.59 -5.41 -34.37
C SER A 755 25.91 -5.79 -33.69
N THR A 756 26.54 -4.81 -33.03
CA THR A 756 27.69 -5.03 -32.15
C THR A 756 27.54 -4.35 -30.80
N TRP A 757 28.14 -4.95 -29.77
CA TRP A 757 28.11 -4.48 -28.39
C TRP A 757 29.48 -4.58 -27.72
N GLU A 758 29.92 -3.49 -27.08
CA GLU A 758 31.15 -3.46 -26.28
C GLU A 758 30.87 -3.89 -24.83
N ILE A 759 31.67 -4.83 -24.30
CA ILE A 759 31.64 -5.34 -22.93
C ILE A 759 33.01 -5.13 -22.30
N ASP A 760 33.08 -4.30 -21.27
CA ASP A 760 34.31 -3.93 -20.55
C ASP A 760 34.64 -4.99 -19.47
N CYS A 761 33.62 -5.50 -18.78
CA CYS A 761 33.80 -6.60 -17.84
C CYS A 761 32.51 -7.37 -17.55
N VAL A 762 32.68 -8.63 -17.13
CA VAL A 762 31.62 -9.53 -16.69
C VAL A 762 32.09 -10.26 -15.44
N TYR A 763 31.42 -10.03 -14.32
CA TYR A 763 31.78 -10.66 -13.05
C TYR A 763 30.58 -10.89 -12.14
N ILE A 764 30.73 -11.83 -11.21
CA ILE A 764 29.81 -12.04 -10.10
C ILE A 764 30.36 -11.27 -8.89
N LYS A 765 29.50 -10.56 -8.19
CA LYS A 765 29.82 -9.84 -6.96
C LYS A 765 29.06 -10.46 -5.79
N ASP A 766 29.80 -10.96 -4.80
CA ASP A 766 29.20 -11.39 -3.53
C ASP A 766 28.51 -10.19 -2.85
N GLN A 767 27.30 -10.37 -2.33
CA GLN A 767 26.68 -9.41 -1.44
C GLN A 767 26.86 -9.89 -0.01
N PRO A 768 27.16 -9.03 0.98
CA PRO A 768 27.15 -9.48 2.35
C PRO A 768 25.77 -9.45 2.96
N ASP A 769 25.67 -10.12 4.09
CA ASP A 769 24.48 -10.06 4.90
C ASP A 769 24.90 -9.78 6.34
N ILE A 770 24.60 -8.57 6.85
CA ILE A 770 24.85 -8.21 8.26
C ILE A 770 24.24 -9.28 9.18
N LYS A 771 23.07 -9.83 8.83
CA LYS A 771 22.44 -10.92 9.60
C LYS A 771 23.29 -12.20 9.59
N PHE A 772 23.92 -12.53 8.45
CA PHE A 772 24.86 -13.64 8.35
C PHE A 772 26.13 -13.36 9.18
N LEU A 773 26.73 -12.18 9.08
CA LEU A 773 27.94 -11.82 9.81
C LEU A 773 27.71 -11.83 11.33
N ILE A 774 26.56 -11.31 11.79
CA ILE A 774 26.13 -11.42 13.19
C ILE A 774 25.95 -12.90 13.58
N GLY A 775 25.43 -13.75 12.70
CA GLY A 775 25.33 -15.21 12.90
C GLY A 775 26.67 -15.97 12.88
N ARG A 776 27.78 -15.34 12.48
CA ARG A 776 29.13 -15.92 12.44
C ARG A 776 29.98 -15.55 13.67
N GLN A 777 29.48 -14.69 14.56
CA GLN A 777 30.19 -14.23 15.75
C GLN A 777 29.37 -14.39 17.02
N GLN A 778 30.01 -14.20 18.17
CA GLN A 778 29.28 -14.09 19.43
C GLN A 778 28.45 -12.81 19.44
N SER A 779 27.13 -12.97 19.50
CA SER A 779 26.15 -11.87 19.36
C SER A 779 25.45 -11.52 20.66
N THR A 780 25.88 -12.08 21.80
CA THR A 780 25.26 -11.80 23.11
C THR A 780 25.49 -10.35 23.50
N PHE A 781 24.41 -9.61 23.72
CA PHE A 781 24.44 -8.24 24.24
C PHE A 781 23.31 -7.99 25.24
N THR A 782 23.42 -6.91 26.02
CA THR A 782 22.43 -6.57 27.07
C THR A 782 21.48 -5.50 26.57
N VAL A 783 20.18 -5.65 26.82
CA VAL A 783 19.22 -4.56 26.68
C VAL A 783 18.81 -4.08 28.06
N GLU A 784 18.95 -2.78 28.27
CA GLU A 784 18.47 -2.08 29.46
C GLU A 784 17.14 -1.41 29.12
N LEU A 785 16.08 -1.80 29.82
CA LEU A 785 14.72 -1.29 29.64
C LEU A 785 14.35 -0.43 30.85
N LEU A 786 14.16 0.86 30.60
CA LEU A 786 13.85 1.88 31.61
C LEU A 786 12.34 2.05 31.82
N GLN A 787 11.93 2.70 32.91
CA GLN A 787 10.50 2.92 33.21
C GLN A 787 9.73 3.66 32.13
N ASN A 788 10.36 4.61 31.43
CA ASN A 788 9.72 5.35 30.34
C ASN A 788 9.53 4.53 29.04
N GLY A 789 9.94 3.26 29.02
CA GLY A 789 9.91 2.40 27.83
C GLY A 789 11.11 2.56 26.91
N THR A 790 12.09 3.41 27.25
CA THR A 790 13.36 3.48 26.51
C THR A 790 14.15 2.20 26.70
N MET A 791 14.59 1.63 25.58
CA MET A 791 15.51 0.50 25.53
C MET A 791 16.87 1.01 25.06
N ARG A 792 17.93 0.64 25.76
CA ARG A 792 19.29 1.11 25.46
C ARG A 792 20.33 0.00 25.58
N TRP A 793 21.44 0.17 24.87
CA TRP A 793 22.63 -0.66 24.99
C TRP A 793 23.89 0.20 24.84
N LEU A 794 24.91 -0.06 25.67
CA LEU A 794 26.11 0.77 25.79
C LEU A 794 25.78 2.27 25.95
N GLY A 795 24.68 2.59 26.63
CA GLY A 795 24.26 3.97 26.85
C GLY A 795 23.62 4.69 25.66
N GLN A 796 23.49 4.05 24.51
CA GLN A 796 22.74 4.57 23.37
C GLN A 796 21.34 3.96 23.34
N ASN A 797 20.35 4.81 23.09
CA ASN A 797 18.98 4.36 22.88
C ASN A 797 18.92 3.53 21.58
N LEU A 798 18.35 2.34 21.67
CA LEU A 798 18.08 1.50 20.52
C LEU A 798 16.97 2.14 19.69
N GLU A 799 17.07 2.01 18.37
CA GLU A 799 16.06 2.55 17.46
C GLU A 799 14.73 1.80 17.65
N VAL A 800 13.66 2.53 17.92
CA VAL A 800 12.30 1.97 18.05
C VAL A 800 11.40 2.60 16.99
N THR A 801 10.80 1.77 16.16
CA THR A 801 9.95 2.18 15.02
C THR A 801 8.51 2.53 15.41
N THR A 802 8.11 2.19 16.63
CA THR A 802 6.80 2.48 17.22
C THR A 802 6.94 3.36 18.45
N GLN A 803 5.81 3.83 19.00
CA GLN A 803 5.84 4.55 20.27
C GLN A 803 6.33 3.63 21.40
N THR A 804 7.34 4.07 22.15
CA THR A 804 7.78 3.40 23.37
C THR A 804 6.66 3.35 24.40
N ILE A 805 6.59 2.26 25.17
CA ILE A 805 5.52 2.04 26.14
C ILE A 805 6.11 2.11 27.55
N PRO A 806 5.78 3.17 28.33
CA PRO A 806 6.19 3.25 29.72
C PRO A 806 5.62 2.09 30.54
N ILE A 807 6.41 1.58 31.47
CA ILE A 807 6.01 0.51 32.39
C ILE A 807 5.27 1.15 33.58
N PRO A 808 4.00 0.78 33.83
CA PRO A 808 3.24 1.26 34.98
C PRO A 808 3.93 0.88 36.31
N PRO A 809 3.59 1.51 37.45
CA PRO A 809 4.17 1.19 38.75
C PRO A 809 3.65 -0.15 39.32
N ILE A 810 3.98 -1.23 38.63
CA ILE A 810 3.59 -2.61 38.94
C ILE A 810 4.54 -3.21 39.99
N SER A 811 4.06 -4.20 40.74
CA SER A 811 4.90 -4.92 41.69
C SER A 811 6.02 -5.67 40.97
N VAL A 812 7.27 -5.48 41.40
CA VAL A 812 8.47 -6.03 40.73
C VAL A 812 8.41 -7.56 40.62
N LYS A 813 7.88 -8.25 41.63
CA LYS A 813 7.75 -9.72 41.64
C LYS A 813 6.77 -10.28 40.58
N SER A 814 5.89 -9.44 40.04
CA SER A 814 4.92 -9.83 39.01
C SER A 814 5.53 -9.86 37.61
N ILE A 815 6.68 -9.21 37.40
CA ILE A 815 7.32 -9.07 36.09
C ILE A 815 7.86 -10.43 35.62
N ARG A 816 7.75 -10.65 34.31
CA ARG A 816 8.22 -11.83 33.58
C ARG A 816 8.80 -11.40 32.25
N VAL A 817 9.77 -12.17 31.75
CA VAL A 817 10.41 -11.93 30.46
C VAL A 817 10.48 -13.24 29.68
N ASN A 818 9.92 -13.21 28.47
CA ASN A 818 10.00 -14.30 27.52
C ASN A 818 10.80 -13.88 26.29
N GLN A 819 11.42 -14.84 25.61
CA GLN A 819 12.05 -14.66 24.31
C GLN A 819 11.60 -15.73 23.33
N THR A 820 11.42 -15.33 22.08
CA THR A 820 11.32 -16.25 20.96
C THR A 820 12.73 -16.52 20.43
N ILE A 821 13.30 -17.68 20.79
CA ILE A 821 14.63 -18.12 20.37
C ILE A 821 14.46 -19.26 19.37
N ASN A 822 14.97 -19.11 18.14
CA ASN A 822 14.82 -20.11 17.07
C ASN A 822 13.37 -20.56 16.87
N GLY A 823 12.41 -19.63 16.96
CA GLY A 823 10.97 -19.90 16.81
C GLY A 823 10.28 -20.48 18.06
N VAL A 824 10.99 -20.71 19.16
CA VAL A 824 10.42 -21.22 20.42
C VAL A 824 10.31 -20.10 21.44
N ASN A 825 9.10 -19.80 21.88
CA ASN A 825 8.85 -18.84 22.95
C ASN A 825 9.05 -19.49 24.33
N GLN A 826 9.95 -18.95 25.14
CA GLN A 826 10.26 -19.46 26.47
C GLN A 826 10.60 -18.32 27.44
N GLU A 827 10.34 -18.53 28.73
CA GLU A 827 10.77 -17.60 29.79
C GLU A 827 12.30 -17.65 29.93
N VAL A 828 12.94 -16.50 30.08
CA VAL A 828 14.41 -16.37 30.05
C VAL A 828 14.94 -15.62 31.28
N PRO A 829 16.23 -15.77 31.63
CA PRO A 829 16.80 -15.05 32.76
C PRO A 829 16.79 -13.54 32.51
N PHE A 830 16.42 -12.78 33.54
CA PHE A 830 16.46 -11.32 33.52
C PHE A 830 16.82 -10.80 34.91
N GLN A 831 17.25 -9.55 34.99
CA GLN A 831 17.59 -8.90 36.25
C GLN A 831 16.83 -7.59 36.37
N ILE A 832 16.39 -7.27 37.59
CA ILE A 832 15.84 -5.96 37.90
C ILE A 832 16.80 -5.30 38.88
N GLU A 833 17.25 -4.12 38.50
CA GLU A 833 18.34 -3.41 39.18
C GLU A 833 17.86 -2.08 39.72
N ASP A 834 18.28 -1.74 40.93
CA ASP A 834 18.07 -0.43 41.54
C ASP A 834 19.21 0.51 41.15
N TRP A 835 18.86 1.70 40.70
CA TRP A 835 19.75 2.75 40.26
C TRP A 835 19.32 4.13 40.78
N ALA A 836 20.29 5.00 41.01
CA ALA A 836 20.12 6.40 41.34
C ALA A 836 20.73 7.31 40.25
N SER A 837 20.52 8.63 40.41
CA SER A 837 21.08 9.66 39.53
C SER A 837 20.75 9.39 38.05
N ASN A 838 19.46 9.23 37.72
CA ASN A 838 19.00 8.96 36.35
C ASN A 838 19.69 7.75 35.69
N TYR A 839 19.74 6.62 36.40
CA TYR A 839 20.36 5.38 35.92
C TYR A 839 21.87 5.49 35.68
N GLN A 840 22.56 6.31 36.48
CA GLN A 840 24.01 6.51 36.38
C GLN A 840 24.79 6.00 37.59
N ILE A 841 24.13 5.64 38.69
CA ILE A 841 24.75 5.05 39.89
C ILE A 841 23.99 3.78 40.29
N PRO A 842 24.60 2.59 40.24
CA PRO A 842 23.95 1.34 40.62
C PRO A 842 23.86 1.23 42.15
N LEU A 843 22.76 0.66 42.66
CA LEU A 843 22.53 0.44 44.08
C LEU A 843 22.44 -1.05 44.44
N GLY A 844 22.07 -1.92 43.50
CA GLY A 844 22.01 -3.37 43.71
C GLY A 844 20.85 -4.04 42.97
N LEU A 845 20.55 -5.29 43.33
CA LEU A 845 19.36 -6.00 42.86
C LEU A 845 18.10 -5.45 43.53
N THR A 846 17.04 -5.27 42.74
CA THR A 846 15.76 -4.77 43.25
C THR A 846 15.08 -5.81 44.14
N SER A 847 14.61 -5.37 45.30
CA SER A 847 13.80 -6.18 46.21
C SER A 847 12.45 -6.56 45.60
N ASN A 848 11.97 -7.78 45.89
CA ASN A 848 10.64 -8.23 45.47
C ASN A 848 9.47 -7.52 46.20
N ALA A 849 9.79 -6.66 47.17
CA ALA A 849 8.88 -5.90 48.00
C ALA A 849 8.78 -4.42 47.58
N THR A 850 8.98 -4.11 46.29
CA THR A 850 8.87 -2.75 45.74
C THR A 850 8.01 -2.71 44.48
N VAL A 851 7.59 -1.50 44.12
CA VAL A 851 6.95 -1.19 42.83
C VAL A 851 7.98 -0.68 41.84
N PHE A 852 7.80 -1.00 40.56
CA PHE A 852 8.69 -0.60 39.49
C PHE A 852 8.59 0.92 39.23
N SER A 853 9.68 1.65 39.49
CA SER A 853 9.76 3.12 39.43
C SER A 853 10.91 3.59 38.54
N ASN A 854 11.15 4.90 38.49
CA ASN A 854 12.25 5.50 37.71
C ASN A 854 13.64 5.24 38.31
N ARG A 855 13.70 4.43 39.37
CA ARG A 855 14.92 3.90 39.99
C ARG A 855 15.18 2.46 39.61
N GLN A 856 14.29 1.80 38.87
CA GLN A 856 14.45 0.41 38.47
C GLN A 856 14.64 0.31 36.96
N MET A 857 15.50 -0.61 36.54
CA MET A 857 15.59 -1.03 35.14
C MET A 857 15.52 -2.55 35.04
N ILE A 858 14.97 -3.03 33.93
CA ILE A 858 15.00 -4.45 33.57
C ILE A 858 16.18 -4.66 32.62
N VAL A 859 17.01 -5.66 32.90
CA VAL A 859 18.15 -6.04 32.08
C VAL A 859 17.94 -7.44 31.53
N ILE A 860 18.08 -7.57 30.22
CA ILE A 860 17.82 -8.80 29.46
C ILE A 860 19.03 -9.08 28.56
N LEU A 861 19.39 -10.35 28.38
CA LEU A 861 20.40 -10.77 27.39
C LEU A 861 19.72 -11.13 26.09
N LEU A 862 20.15 -10.52 24.99
CA LEU A 862 19.71 -10.84 23.64
C LEU A 862 20.89 -11.36 22.83
N ASN A 863 20.59 -12.19 21.82
CA ASN A 863 21.55 -12.62 20.82
C ASN A 863 20.86 -12.73 19.46
N SER A 864 21.62 -13.06 18.43
CA SER A 864 21.13 -13.11 17.04
C SER A 864 20.09 -14.19 16.75
N ALA A 865 19.89 -15.16 17.65
CA ALA A 865 18.84 -16.17 17.55
C ALA A 865 17.50 -15.70 18.12
N VAL A 866 17.46 -14.55 18.81
CA VAL A 866 16.23 -13.97 19.35
C VAL A 866 15.53 -13.13 18.28
N THR A 867 14.27 -13.47 17.99
CA THR A 867 13.42 -12.67 17.08
C THR A 867 12.51 -11.72 17.83
N ASP A 868 12.11 -12.09 19.04
CA ASP A 868 11.21 -11.29 19.87
C ASP A 868 11.57 -11.47 21.34
N PHE A 869 11.30 -10.44 22.14
CA PHE A 869 11.14 -10.62 23.59
C PHE A 869 9.83 -9.99 24.05
N THR A 870 9.24 -10.56 25.09
CA THR A 870 7.97 -10.08 25.67
C THR A 870 8.17 -9.83 27.14
N VAL A 871 7.81 -8.63 27.60
CA VAL A 871 7.71 -8.30 29.03
C VAL A 871 6.24 -8.31 29.40
N TRP A 872 5.89 -9.05 30.44
CA TRP A 872 4.51 -9.19 30.91
C TRP A 872 4.43 -9.26 32.44
N TRP A 873 3.24 -9.06 32.98
CA TRP A 873 3.00 -9.17 34.42
C TRP A 873 1.68 -9.88 34.75
N ASP A 874 1.70 -10.66 35.83
CA ASP A 874 0.56 -11.44 36.36
C ASP A 874 -0.54 -10.52 36.94
N GLY A 875 -0.18 -9.30 37.36
CA GLY A 875 -1.12 -8.32 37.94
C GLY A 875 -1.66 -8.69 39.34
N SER A 876 -1.62 -9.96 39.70
CA SER A 876 -1.96 -10.48 41.04
C SER A 876 -0.98 -9.98 42.11
N ASP A 877 -1.52 -9.50 43.22
CA ASP A 877 -0.75 -9.17 44.44
C ASP A 877 -0.12 -10.41 45.09
N ALA A 878 -0.66 -11.59 44.81
CA ALA A 878 -0.14 -12.90 45.24
C ALA A 878 0.93 -13.47 44.30
N ALA A 879 1.31 -12.77 43.23
CA ALA A 879 2.36 -13.24 42.33
C ALA A 879 3.66 -13.52 43.08
N ASN A 880 4.26 -14.68 42.79
CA ASN A 880 5.61 -15.03 43.24
C ASN A 880 6.65 -14.56 42.22
N GLN A 881 7.83 -14.19 42.67
CA GLN A 881 8.91 -13.87 41.74
C GLN A 881 9.36 -15.15 41.02
N THR A 882 9.48 -15.10 39.69
CA THR A 882 10.01 -16.20 38.89
C THR A 882 11.48 -16.49 39.23
N SER A 883 11.87 -17.77 39.23
CA SER A 883 13.28 -18.16 39.41
C SER A 883 14.19 -17.60 38.31
N MET A 884 13.61 -17.21 37.17
CA MET A 884 14.34 -16.56 36.08
C MET A 884 14.83 -15.15 36.46
N ALA A 885 14.29 -14.53 37.51
CA ALA A 885 14.64 -13.17 37.94
C ALA A 885 15.68 -13.09 39.07
N PHE A 886 16.00 -14.20 39.74
CA PHE A 886 16.88 -14.17 40.93
C PHE A 886 17.88 -15.34 41.04
N THR A 887 17.75 -16.40 40.23
CA THR A 887 18.71 -17.52 40.29
C THR A 887 19.95 -17.21 39.46
N ASN A 888 21.12 -17.19 40.10
CA ASN A 888 22.41 -17.13 39.41
C ASN A 888 22.62 -18.40 38.58
N ARG A 889 22.85 -18.24 37.28
CA ARG A 889 23.10 -19.34 36.33
C ARG A 889 24.47 -19.27 35.65
N PHE A 890 25.16 -18.13 35.73
CA PHE A 890 26.31 -17.83 34.88
C PHE A 890 27.57 -17.43 35.65
N PHE A 891 27.42 -16.87 36.86
CA PHE A 891 28.50 -16.28 37.64
C PHE A 891 28.88 -17.19 38.81
N THR A 892 29.13 -18.47 38.54
CA THR A 892 29.41 -19.47 39.59
C THR A 892 30.86 -19.45 40.08
N ALA A 893 31.74 -18.69 39.41
CA ALA A 893 33.18 -18.62 39.68
C ALA A 893 33.62 -17.26 40.25
N ASP A 894 32.65 -16.43 40.65
CA ASP A 894 32.87 -15.18 41.36
C ASP A 894 33.56 -15.43 42.71
N ASN A 895 34.47 -14.52 43.07
CA ASN A 895 35.15 -14.55 44.36
C ASN A 895 35.36 -13.12 44.85
N THR A 896 34.43 -12.65 45.69
CA THR A 896 34.44 -11.30 46.24
C THR A 896 35.66 -11.02 47.12
N ALA A 897 36.17 -12.03 47.84
CA ALA A 897 37.39 -11.89 48.66
C ALA A 897 38.65 -11.66 47.81
N ALA A 898 38.66 -12.12 46.57
CA ALA A 898 39.74 -11.92 45.61
C ALA A 898 39.46 -10.77 44.62
N ASN A 899 38.38 -9.99 44.83
CA ASN A 899 37.88 -8.98 43.89
C ASN A 899 37.81 -9.52 42.45
N LYS A 900 37.19 -10.69 42.29
CA LYS A 900 37.13 -11.40 41.02
C LYS A 900 35.69 -11.65 40.59
N TYR A 901 35.36 -11.27 39.36
CA TYR A 901 34.11 -11.64 38.69
C TYR A 901 34.40 -12.55 37.50
N SER A 902 33.53 -13.53 37.23
CA SER A 902 33.65 -14.35 36.03
C SER A 902 32.30 -14.80 35.49
N ASN A 903 32.07 -14.54 34.20
CA ASN A 903 30.84 -14.90 33.50
C ASN A 903 30.93 -16.23 32.72
N GLY A 904 31.97 -17.02 32.96
CA GLY A 904 32.28 -18.25 32.23
C GLY A 904 33.11 -18.08 30.95
N ASN A 905 33.14 -16.88 30.35
CA ASN A 905 33.94 -16.58 29.15
C ASN A 905 35.16 -15.71 29.46
N ILE A 906 34.98 -14.68 30.30
CA ILE A 906 36.04 -13.81 30.80
C ILE A 906 36.03 -13.77 32.33
N THR A 907 37.21 -13.57 32.90
CA THR A 907 37.45 -13.30 34.32
C THR A 907 37.98 -11.89 34.45
N LEU A 908 37.35 -11.09 35.30
CA LEU A 908 37.82 -9.78 35.72
C LEU A 908 38.45 -9.88 37.11
N VAL A 909 39.59 -9.22 37.31
CA VAL A 909 40.25 -9.05 38.61
C VAL A 909 40.46 -7.56 38.83
N PHE A 910 39.97 -7.03 39.95
CA PHE A 910 40.10 -5.63 40.29
C PHE A 910 41.27 -5.39 41.25
N SER A 911 42.15 -4.44 40.93
CA SER A 911 43.31 -4.09 41.76
C SER A 911 43.75 -2.65 41.56
N ASN A 912 43.85 -1.86 42.64
CA ASN A 912 44.43 -0.49 42.66
C ASN A 912 44.10 0.36 41.42
N GLY A 913 42.81 0.44 41.04
CA GLY A 913 42.38 1.25 39.91
C GLY A 913 42.52 0.64 38.52
N MET A 914 42.83 -0.65 38.48
CA MET A 914 42.99 -1.42 37.27
C MET A 914 41.99 -2.57 37.25
N VAL A 915 41.52 -2.88 36.04
CA VAL A 915 40.74 -4.09 35.75
C VAL A 915 41.60 -4.98 34.86
N GLY A 916 42.05 -6.09 35.42
CA GLY A 916 42.65 -7.18 34.67
C GLY A 916 41.56 -8.06 34.08
N ALA A 917 41.59 -8.30 32.77
CA ALA A 917 40.66 -9.21 32.11
C ALA A 917 41.41 -10.40 31.49
N THR A 918 40.86 -11.60 31.67
CA THR A 918 41.42 -12.86 31.15
C THR A 918 40.36 -13.75 30.56
N VAL A 919 40.61 -14.31 29.38
CA VAL A 919 39.74 -15.34 28.80
C VAL A 919 39.82 -16.61 29.66
N VAL A 920 38.67 -17.11 30.12
CA VAL A 920 38.59 -18.27 31.02
C VAL A 920 39.30 -19.47 30.42
N GLY A 921 40.10 -20.16 31.23
CA GLY A 921 40.90 -21.31 30.80
C GLY A 921 42.21 -20.97 30.07
N THR A 922 42.57 -19.69 29.97
CA THR A 922 43.78 -19.22 29.27
C THR A 922 44.64 -18.31 30.15
N SER A 923 45.80 -17.91 29.64
CA SER A 923 46.75 -16.97 30.27
C SER A 923 46.74 -15.57 29.64
N THR A 924 45.74 -15.24 28.81
CA THR A 924 45.70 -13.99 28.05
C THR A 924 45.24 -12.85 28.95
N TYR A 925 46.06 -11.82 29.15
CA TYR A 925 45.78 -10.75 30.11
C TYR A 925 45.78 -9.36 29.47
N SER A 926 44.72 -8.59 29.69
CA SER A 926 44.63 -7.17 29.34
C SER A 926 44.33 -6.32 30.57
N ASN A 927 45.05 -5.21 30.73
CA ASN A 927 44.91 -4.28 31.85
C ASN A 927 44.23 -3.00 31.40
N ALA A 928 43.04 -2.71 31.92
CA ALA A 928 42.42 -1.40 31.79
C ALA A 928 42.76 -0.54 33.02
N THR A 929 43.36 0.63 32.80
CA THR A 929 43.55 1.68 33.80
C THR A 929 42.61 2.83 33.46
N PHE A 930 41.91 3.36 34.47
CA PHE A 930 40.86 4.34 34.25
C PHE A 930 41.20 5.72 34.80
N MET A 931 40.58 6.75 34.24
CA MET A 931 40.48 8.10 34.80
C MET A 931 41.85 8.75 35.07
N ARG A 932 42.65 8.99 34.03
CA ARG A 932 43.87 9.81 34.11
C ARG A 932 43.54 11.26 33.75
N VAL A 933 44.08 12.21 34.54
CA VAL A 933 43.93 13.65 34.34
C VAL A 933 45.29 14.32 34.43
N ASN A 934 45.62 15.18 33.48
CA ASN A 934 46.88 15.92 33.42
C ASN A 934 48.11 15.02 33.63
N LEU A 935 48.11 13.86 32.96
CA LEU A 935 49.14 12.82 33.02
C LEU A 935 49.25 12.08 34.37
N GLU A 936 48.45 12.42 35.38
CA GLU A 936 48.37 11.67 36.65
C GLU A 936 47.23 10.63 36.57
N GLY A 937 47.59 9.35 36.76
CA GLY A 937 46.59 8.28 36.89
C GLY A 937 45.80 8.43 38.19
N SER A 938 44.53 8.00 38.17
CA SER A 938 43.72 8.00 39.40
C SER A 938 44.30 7.07 40.46
N THR A 939 44.10 7.47 41.71
CA THR A 939 44.27 6.69 42.93
C THR A 939 42.89 6.42 43.54
N TYR A 940 42.81 5.48 44.48
CA TYR A 940 41.54 5.00 45.00
C TYR A 940 41.61 4.97 46.52
N GLY A 941 41.03 5.99 47.15
CA GLY A 941 40.99 6.12 48.61
C GLY A 941 40.15 5.03 49.29
N SER A 942 39.16 4.47 48.58
CA SER A 942 38.35 3.31 49.00
C SER A 942 38.44 2.16 47.98
N GLY A 943 38.29 0.92 48.44
CA GLY A 943 38.35 -0.26 47.57
C GLY A 943 37.15 -0.39 46.62
N THR A 944 37.25 -1.27 45.62
CA THR A 944 36.16 -1.54 44.65
C THR A 944 34.89 -2.00 45.36
N SER A 945 33.75 -1.39 45.02
CA SER A 945 32.43 -1.82 45.47
C SER A 945 31.83 -2.83 44.50
N LEU A 946 31.64 -4.06 44.95
CA LEU A 946 31.02 -5.15 44.18
C LEU A 946 29.50 -5.09 44.32
N VAL A 947 28.87 -4.13 43.62
CA VAL A 947 27.45 -3.75 43.78
C VAL A 947 26.48 -4.89 43.45
N ILE A 948 26.74 -5.62 42.38
CA ILE A 948 26.03 -6.86 42.04
C ILE A 948 27.10 -7.90 41.73
N HIS A 949 27.14 -8.96 42.52
CA HIS A 949 27.97 -10.15 42.29
C HIS A 949 27.04 -11.37 42.27
N HIS A 950 27.44 -12.45 41.62
CA HIS A 950 26.57 -13.61 41.43
C HIS A 950 25.20 -13.20 40.82
N GLY A 951 25.23 -12.26 39.88
CA GLY A 951 24.04 -11.72 39.23
C GLY A 951 23.28 -12.77 38.43
N VAL A 952 22.13 -12.38 37.90
CA VAL A 952 21.29 -13.26 37.07
C VAL A 952 21.69 -13.17 35.60
N VAL A 953 21.98 -11.97 35.12
CA VAL A 953 22.37 -11.72 33.72
C VAL A 953 23.60 -10.82 33.58
N ARG A 954 23.98 -10.08 34.63
CA ARG A 954 25.23 -9.33 34.70
C ARG A 954 25.66 -9.04 36.14
N ASP A 955 26.97 -8.99 36.34
CA ASP A 955 27.57 -8.41 37.56
C ASP A 955 27.92 -6.93 37.35
N ILE A 956 28.01 -6.18 38.45
CA ILE A 956 28.31 -4.75 38.46
C ILE A 956 29.33 -4.46 39.56
N ALA A 957 30.37 -3.72 39.20
CA ALA A 957 31.34 -3.14 40.13
C ALA A 957 31.39 -1.61 39.95
N MET A 958 31.66 -0.89 41.03
CA MET A 958 31.79 0.57 41.05
C MET A 958 33.09 0.97 41.76
N MET A 959 33.72 2.05 41.30
CA MET A 959 34.90 2.66 41.93
C MET A 959 34.81 4.19 41.90
N GLU A 960 35.47 4.82 42.86
CA GLU A 960 35.59 6.27 42.99
C GLU A 960 37.06 6.70 42.80
N PRO A 961 37.42 7.24 41.62
CA PRO A 961 38.79 7.71 41.34
C PRO A 961 39.09 9.06 42.02
N GLU A 962 40.33 9.21 42.49
CA GLU A 962 40.87 10.41 43.16
C GLU A 962 42.24 10.82 42.58
N TRP A 963 42.60 12.10 42.68
CA TRP A 963 43.87 12.66 42.19
C TRP A 963 44.46 13.65 43.21
N GLY A 964 45.75 13.94 43.11
CA GLY A 964 46.40 14.90 44.01
C GLY A 964 45.81 16.31 43.91
N THR A 965 45.57 16.96 45.07
CA THR A 965 45.01 18.32 45.16
C THR A 965 46.06 19.35 45.61
N SER A 966 45.88 20.62 45.23
CA SER A 966 46.64 21.86 45.55
C SER A 966 47.93 21.72 46.40
N GLY A 967 49.08 22.05 45.80
CA GLY A 967 50.39 22.10 46.46
C GLY A 967 51.20 20.80 46.36
N SER A 968 50.65 19.79 45.69
CA SER A 968 51.23 18.45 45.51
C SER A 968 51.75 18.18 44.09
N GLY A 969 51.53 19.08 43.12
CA GLY A 969 51.86 18.79 41.72
C GLY A 969 50.90 17.81 41.03
N GLY A 970 49.79 17.45 41.67
CA GLY A 970 48.84 16.43 41.19
C GLY A 970 48.04 16.87 39.96
N GLY A 971 47.52 15.90 39.22
CA GLY A 971 46.74 16.08 38.00
C GLY A 971 45.46 16.89 38.18
N ALA A 972 44.90 16.97 39.41
CA ALA A 972 43.76 17.83 39.72
C ALA A 972 44.14 19.20 40.33
N GLU A 973 45.43 19.57 40.40
CA GLU A 973 45.94 20.78 41.09
C GLU A 973 45.34 22.11 40.59
N ASN A 974 44.83 22.16 39.36
CA ASN A 974 44.12 23.32 38.80
C ASN A 974 42.74 22.95 38.24
N CYS A 975 42.10 21.90 38.79
CA CYS A 975 40.78 21.43 38.38
C CYS A 975 39.83 21.30 39.59
N PRO A 976 39.45 22.42 40.24
CA PRO A 976 38.60 22.38 41.43
C PRO A 976 37.20 21.83 41.12
N ASN A 977 36.50 21.33 42.13
CA ASN A 977 35.10 20.87 42.05
C ASN A 977 34.85 19.81 40.97
N MET A 978 35.78 18.86 40.84
CA MET A 978 35.72 17.72 39.93
C MET A 978 35.40 16.45 40.71
N TYR A 979 34.45 15.67 40.22
CA TYR A 979 34.09 14.35 40.73
C TYR A 979 34.06 13.37 39.56
N ALA A 980 34.32 12.10 39.82
CA ALA A 980 34.22 11.07 38.80
C ALA A 980 33.76 9.75 39.41
N ASN A 981 33.19 8.89 38.58
CA ASN A 981 32.81 7.54 38.97
C ASN A 981 33.03 6.56 37.81
N ILE A 982 33.45 5.35 38.17
CA ILE A 982 33.67 4.24 37.25
C ILE A 982 32.64 3.17 37.58
N ILE A 983 31.95 2.67 36.57
CA ILE A 983 31.09 1.49 36.68
C ILE A 983 31.55 0.49 35.63
N ILE A 984 31.75 -0.76 36.08
CA ILE A 984 32.11 -1.90 35.24
C ILE A 984 30.95 -2.89 35.30
N LEU A 985 30.44 -3.27 34.14
CA LEU A 985 29.35 -4.24 34.03
C LEU A 985 29.84 -5.46 33.27
N LEU A 986 29.63 -6.66 33.81
CA LEU A 986 30.04 -7.91 33.20
C LEU A 986 28.80 -8.72 32.81
N PRO A 987 28.34 -8.66 31.55
CA PRO A 987 27.22 -9.46 31.07
C PRO A 987 27.52 -10.95 31.10
N ALA A 988 26.52 -11.78 31.34
CA ALA A 988 26.66 -13.22 31.24
C ALA A 988 26.85 -13.65 29.77
N ASN A 989 27.64 -14.72 29.57
CA ASN A 989 27.84 -15.32 28.25
C ASN A 989 28.31 -14.34 27.15
N ALA A 990 29.03 -13.28 27.53
CA ALA A 990 29.65 -12.31 26.64
C ALA A 990 31.18 -12.39 26.72
N THR A 991 31.89 -11.99 25.68
CA THR A 991 33.37 -11.93 25.65
C THR A 991 33.92 -10.53 25.92
N TYR A 992 33.08 -9.67 26.47
CA TYR A 992 33.42 -8.30 26.80
C TYR A 992 32.80 -7.91 28.13
N TYR A 993 33.39 -6.88 28.75
CA TYR A 993 32.77 -6.15 29.85
C TYR A 993 32.51 -4.71 29.42
N GLN A 994 31.47 -4.11 29.96
CA GLN A 994 31.08 -2.73 29.67
C GLN A 994 31.69 -1.80 30.71
N TYR A 995 31.95 -0.57 30.30
CA TYR A 995 32.34 0.52 31.20
C TYR A 995 31.37 1.68 31.07
N GLN A 996 31.20 2.40 32.19
CA GLN A 996 30.63 3.73 32.23
C GLN A 996 31.56 4.61 33.05
N LEU A 997 32.14 5.61 32.39
CA LEU A 997 33.18 6.47 32.92
C LEU A 997 32.65 7.90 32.91
N ARG A 998 32.29 8.43 34.09
CA ARG A 998 31.68 9.74 34.21
C ARG A 998 32.58 10.72 34.94
N PHE A 999 32.65 11.94 34.40
CA PHE A 999 33.25 13.10 35.04
C PHE A 999 32.18 14.17 35.23
N MET A 1000 32.11 14.70 36.44
CA MET A 1000 31.20 15.77 36.84
C MET A 1000 32.02 16.97 37.28
N PHE A 1001 31.89 18.06 36.54
CA PHE A 1001 32.48 19.34 36.82
C PHE A 1001 31.35 20.25 37.35
N LEU A 1002 31.35 20.57 38.66
CA LEU A 1002 30.33 21.47 39.24
C LEU A 1002 30.59 22.95 38.91
N ASN A 1003 29.78 23.86 39.45
CA ASN A 1003 30.10 25.29 39.30
C ASN A 1003 31.43 25.62 40.00
N SER A 1004 32.27 26.46 39.40
CA SER A 1004 33.55 26.86 39.98
C SER A 1004 33.86 28.34 39.73
N THR A 1005 34.39 29.01 40.75
CA THR A 1005 34.90 30.38 40.64
C THR A 1005 36.33 30.44 40.09
N GLN A 1006 37.06 29.33 40.09
CA GLN A 1006 38.37 29.16 39.47
C GLN A 1006 38.23 28.36 38.16
N ALA A 1007 38.97 28.75 37.12
CA ALA A 1007 39.00 28.00 35.87
C ALA A 1007 39.70 26.66 36.08
N ARG A 1008 39.13 25.60 35.48
CA ARG A 1008 39.75 24.29 35.40
C ARG A 1008 40.69 24.29 34.21
N THR A 1009 41.91 23.76 34.33
CA THR A 1009 42.82 23.60 33.20
C THR A 1009 43.17 22.13 33.02
N ILE A 1010 42.76 21.57 31.89
CA ILE A 1010 42.99 20.17 31.54
C ILE A 1010 43.86 20.11 30.28
N THR A 1011 45.03 19.49 30.40
CA THR A 1011 46.03 19.30 29.33
C THR A 1011 46.08 17.86 28.82
N ASP A 1012 45.61 16.90 29.63
CA ASP A 1012 45.43 15.49 29.27
C ASP A 1012 44.20 14.96 30.00
N LEU A 1013 43.34 14.25 29.29
CA LEU A 1013 42.21 13.53 29.88
C LEU A 1013 42.11 12.19 29.19
N CYS A 1014 42.29 11.11 29.97
CA CYS A 1014 42.22 9.75 29.46
C CYS A 1014 41.28 8.92 30.35
N PRO A 1015 39.99 8.81 29.98
CA PRO A 1015 39.03 7.99 30.72
C PRO A 1015 39.44 6.52 30.81
N LEU A 1016 40.05 5.96 29.74
CA LEU A 1016 40.45 4.56 29.67
C LEU A 1016 41.74 4.39 28.86
N LYS A 1017 42.72 3.73 29.47
CA LYS A 1017 43.90 3.15 28.82
C LYS A 1017 43.86 1.64 28.93
N LEU A 1018 43.97 0.94 27.80
CA LEU A 1018 44.05 -0.53 27.74
C LEU A 1018 45.46 -0.96 27.33
N ALA A 1019 46.14 -1.71 28.19
CA ALA A 1019 47.49 -2.22 27.96
C ALA A 1019 47.55 -3.76 27.93
N THR A 1020 48.60 -4.30 27.32
CA THR A 1020 48.85 -5.74 27.20
C THR A 1020 50.22 -6.12 27.74
N SER A 1021 50.35 -7.34 28.24
CA SER A 1021 51.65 -7.94 28.58
C SER A 1021 52.23 -8.78 27.43
N ALA A 1022 51.58 -8.82 26.26
CA ALA A 1022 52.08 -9.54 25.10
C ALA A 1022 53.31 -8.84 24.48
N THR A 1023 54.34 -9.62 24.12
CA THR A 1023 55.65 -9.10 23.68
C THR A 1023 55.70 -8.70 22.20
N SER A 1024 54.68 -9.03 21.40
CA SER A 1024 54.56 -8.65 19.99
C SER A 1024 53.08 -8.61 19.60
N THR A 1025 52.58 -7.42 19.24
CA THR A 1025 51.18 -7.19 18.86
C THR A 1025 51.05 -6.25 17.68
N THR A 1026 50.10 -6.53 16.80
CA THR A 1026 49.62 -5.62 15.77
C THR A 1026 48.59 -4.69 16.38
N LEU A 1027 48.85 -3.39 16.35
CA LEU A 1027 47.92 -2.35 16.79
C LEU A 1027 47.01 -1.97 15.63
N GLN A 1028 45.72 -1.85 15.89
CA GLN A 1028 44.70 -1.51 14.90
C GLN A 1028 43.70 -0.51 15.47
N ALA A 1029 43.25 0.43 14.65
CA ALA A 1029 42.17 1.35 14.97
C ALA A 1029 41.26 1.53 13.76
N GLU A 1030 40.01 1.90 14.00
CA GLU A 1030 39.15 2.47 12.96
C GLU A 1030 39.54 3.92 12.71
N ASN A 1031 39.60 4.32 11.44
CA ASN A 1031 39.81 5.71 11.05
C ASN A 1031 38.84 6.08 9.94
N GLY A 1032 37.56 6.15 10.31
CA GLY A 1032 36.44 6.39 9.41
C GLY A 1032 35.87 5.10 8.83
N THR A 1033 34.78 5.25 8.09
CA THR A 1033 34.10 4.16 7.40
C THR A 1033 34.18 4.34 5.89
N ILE A 1034 34.29 3.24 5.14
CA ILE A 1034 34.09 3.19 3.68
C ILE A 1034 32.95 2.23 3.42
N ALA A 1035 31.95 2.69 2.66
CA ALA A 1035 30.72 1.94 2.43
C ALA A 1035 30.04 1.44 3.72
N LYS A 1036 30.22 2.18 4.82
CA LYS A 1036 29.76 1.87 6.19
C LYS A 1036 30.46 0.67 6.88
N PHE A 1037 31.61 0.23 6.39
CA PHE A 1037 32.53 -0.67 7.10
C PHE A 1037 33.74 0.10 7.65
N PRO A 1038 34.32 -0.32 8.78
CA PRO A 1038 35.45 0.36 9.39
C PRO A 1038 36.68 0.29 8.48
N VAL A 1039 37.32 1.45 8.29
CA VAL A 1039 38.65 1.53 7.68
C VAL A 1039 39.68 1.23 8.75
N VAL A 1040 40.24 0.02 8.70
CA VAL A 1040 41.24 -0.42 9.68
C VAL A 1040 42.62 0.08 9.31
N VAL A 1041 43.23 0.83 10.21
CA VAL A 1041 44.60 1.33 10.10
C VAL A 1041 45.50 0.62 11.11
N ASN A 1042 46.69 0.21 10.66
CA ASN A 1042 47.66 -0.52 11.46
C ASN A 1042 48.75 0.42 11.99
N GLY A 1043 49.23 0.16 13.21
CA GLY A 1043 50.41 0.82 13.79
C GLY A 1043 50.11 1.85 14.87
N THR A 1044 51.15 2.60 15.24
CA THR A 1044 51.15 3.60 16.32
C THR A 1044 50.79 4.97 15.75
N SER A 1045 49.67 5.54 16.21
CA SER A 1045 49.20 6.85 15.76
C SER A 1045 48.23 7.47 16.76
N THR A 1046 47.98 8.78 16.61
CA THR A 1046 46.93 9.53 17.31
C THR A 1046 45.94 10.00 16.26
N TYR A 1047 44.68 9.58 16.37
CA TYR A 1047 43.64 9.86 15.37
C TYR A 1047 42.78 11.02 15.84
N ILE A 1048 43.05 12.21 15.29
CA ILE A 1048 42.48 13.50 15.71
C ILE A 1048 41.69 14.09 14.53
N ASN A 1049 40.44 13.69 14.31
CA ASN A 1049 39.68 14.12 13.12
C ASN A 1049 38.33 14.77 13.47
N PHE A 1050 38.38 15.98 14.01
CA PHE A 1050 37.24 16.92 14.01
C PHE A 1050 37.57 18.10 13.08
N THR A 1051 36.92 18.17 11.92
CA THR A 1051 37.07 19.30 10.98
C THR A 1051 35.77 20.11 10.93
N SER A 1052 35.81 21.33 10.41
CA SER A 1052 34.64 22.24 10.35
C SER A 1052 33.46 21.73 9.49
N GLY A 1053 33.52 20.49 8.99
CA GLY A 1053 32.47 19.81 8.22
C GLY A 1053 32.06 18.41 8.74
N GLY A 1054 32.58 17.92 9.89
CA GLY A 1054 32.17 16.62 10.45
C GLY A 1054 33.18 15.98 11.43
N TYR A 1055 32.78 14.86 12.03
CA TYR A 1055 33.61 13.96 12.84
C TYR A 1055 33.93 12.68 12.05
N THR A 1056 35.00 11.98 12.43
CA THR A 1056 35.35 10.66 11.86
C THR A 1056 34.94 9.55 12.81
N ASP A 1057 34.50 8.44 12.25
CA ASP A 1057 34.12 7.23 13.00
C ASP A 1057 35.37 6.55 13.58
N HIS A 1058 35.37 6.33 14.90
CA HIS A 1058 36.43 5.67 15.65
C HIS A 1058 35.87 4.68 16.68
N HIS A 1059 34.87 3.90 16.30
CA HIS A 1059 34.12 2.98 17.17
C HIS A 1059 34.98 1.91 17.84
N PHE A 1060 36.17 1.60 17.30
CA PHE A 1060 37.09 0.70 17.98
C PHE A 1060 38.59 0.96 17.78
N MET A 1061 39.35 0.38 18.71
CA MET A 1061 40.79 0.14 18.61
C MET A 1061 41.15 -1.15 19.33
N GLN A 1062 42.15 -1.88 18.84
CA GLN A 1062 42.55 -3.17 19.39
C GLN A 1062 44.04 -3.45 19.19
N PHE A 1063 44.56 -4.41 19.96
CA PHE A 1063 45.84 -5.04 19.68
C PHE A 1063 45.64 -6.55 19.53
N ILE A 1064 46.36 -7.16 18.59
CA ILE A 1064 46.33 -8.60 18.33
C ILE A 1064 47.76 -9.13 18.33
N ALA A 1065 48.08 -10.05 19.23
CA ALA A 1065 49.34 -10.78 19.23
C ALA A 1065 49.37 -11.83 18.11
N ASN A 1066 50.56 -12.19 17.64
CA ASN A 1066 50.75 -13.24 16.63
C ASN A 1066 50.14 -14.61 17.00
N SER A 1067 49.87 -14.83 18.29
CA SER A 1067 49.21 -16.03 18.82
C SER A 1067 47.67 -15.99 18.75
N GLY A 1068 47.07 -14.96 18.12
CA GLY A 1068 45.62 -14.76 18.05
C GLY A 1068 44.99 -14.19 19.33
N LYS A 1069 45.83 -13.77 20.29
CA LYS A 1069 45.44 -13.24 21.60
C LYS A 1069 45.38 -11.72 21.56
N GLY A 1070 44.39 -11.11 22.18
CA GLY A 1070 44.32 -9.65 22.16
C GLY A 1070 43.20 -9.07 23.01
N ALA A 1071 43.12 -7.75 22.97
CA ALA A 1071 42.00 -7.01 23.51
C ALA A 1071 41.80 -5.70 22.75
N GLY A 1072 40.61 -5.12 22.89
CA GLY A 1072 40.28 -3.83 22.29
C GLY A 1072 39.19 -3.09 23.03
N ILE A 1073 39.05 -1.81 22.69
CA ILE A 1073 38.04 -0.89 23.18
C ILE A 1073 37.01 -0.71 22.06
N MET A 1074 35.73 -0.80 22.38
CA MET A 1074 34.60 -0.68 21.45
C MET A 1074 33.53 0.25 22.04
N PHE A 1075 32.98 1.16 21.26
CA PHE A 1075 31.88 2.03 21.66
C PHE A 1075 31.04 2.44 20.45
N ASN A 1076 29.89 3.05 20.69
CA ASN A 1076 28.93 3.42 19.65
C ASN A 1076 29.09 4.89 19.21
N ASP A 1077 28.33 5.30 18.21
CA ASP A 1077 28.35 6.63 17.60
C ASP A 1077 28.18 7.76 18.63
N VAL A 1078 27.25 7.57 19.59
CA VAL A 1078 26.96 8.56 20.63
C VAL A 1078 28.21 8.81 21.48
N HIS A 1079 28.98 7.77 21.80
CA HIS A 1079 30.19 7.91 22.60
C HIS A 1079 31.43 8.24 21.76
N ASN A 1080 31.44 7.91 20.46
CA ASN A 1080 32.41 8.43 19.52
C ASN A 1080 32.33 9.96 19.44
N LEU A 1081 31.12 10.51 19.31
CA LEU A 1081 30.89 11.96 19.38
C LEU A 1081 31.36 12.58 20.71
N ARG A 1082 31.16 11.88 21.83
CA ARG A 1082 31.62 12.35 23.15
C ARG A 1082 33.14 12.37 23.30
N LEU A 1083 33.90 11.73 22.40
CA LEU A 1083 35.35 11.87 22.35
C LEU A 1083 35.75 13.33 22.13
N TYR A 1084 35.01 14.07 21.31
CA TYR A 1084 35.30 15.46 20.94
C TYR A 1084 34.60 16.50 21.82
N ALA A 1085 34.06 16.08 22.96
CA ALA A 1085 33.21 16.91 23.80
C ALA A 1085 33.88 18.22 24.30
N PHE A 1086 35.20 18.21 24.47
CA PHE A 1086 35.96 19.38 24.93
C PHE A 1086 36.43 20.30 23.79
N ASP A 1087 36.30 19.87 22.54
CA ASP A 1087 36.84 20.59 21.38
C ASP A 1087 36.09 21.90 21.11
N ASN A 1088 34.81 21.95 21.47
CA ASN A 1088 33.92 23.09 21.20
C ASN A 1088 33.92 24.17 22.29
N PHE A 1089 34.67 24.01 23.38
CA PHE A 1089 34.83 25.08 24.35
C PHE A 1089 35.60 26.24 23.72
N ALA A 1090 35.15 27.49 23.94
CA ALA A 1090 35.73 28.67 23.30
C ALA A 1090 37.23 28.89 23.58
N SER A 1091 37.74 28.33 24.68
CA SER A 1091 39.14 28.38 25.12
C SER A 1091 39.94 27.13 24.76
N SER A 1092 39.30 26.14 24.15
CA SER A 1092 39.92 24.85 23.86
C SER A 1092 40.89 24.97 22.69
N THR A 1093 42.14 24.63 22.96
CA THR A 1093 43.11 24.26 21.92
C THR A 1093 43.30 22.76 21.84
N SER A 1094 42.61 22.01 22.70
CA SER A 1094 42.67 20.55 22.71
C SER A 1094 41.82 19.93 21.61
N LYS A 1095 42.15 18.70 21.27
CA LYS A 1095 41.36 17.85 20.39
C LYS A 1095 41.13 16.49 21.03
N GLY A 1096 39.94 15.95 20.84
CA GLY A 1096 39.60 14.57 21.15
C GLY A 1096 40.27 13.61 20.17
N ALA A 1097 40.71 12.45 20.67
CA ALA A 1097 41.38 11.44 19.85
C ALA A 1097 41.30 10.04 20.45
N ILE A 1098 41.38 9.02 19.60
CA ILE A 1098 41.84 7.70 20.00
C ILE A 1098 43.33 7.57 19.67
N LYS A 1099 44.07 6.82 20.48
CA LYS A 1099 45.51 6.64 20.27
C LYS A 1099 45.93 5.19 20.42
N THR A 1100 46.68 4.71 19.44
CA THR A 1100 47.37 3.43 19.45
C THR A 1100 48.85 3.67 19.73
N SER A 1101 49.43 2.96 20.70
CA SER A 1101 50.86 3.05 21.00
C SER A 1101 51.42 1.73 21.53
N ASP A 1102 52.74 1.58 21.53
CA ASP A 1102 53.43 0.43 22.14
C ASP A 1102 53.11 0.25 23.63
N THR A 1103 52.63 1.32 24.29
CA THR A 1103 52.24 1.30 25.71
C THR A 1103 50.76 0.99 25.95
N GLY A 1104 49.97 0.82 24.88
CA GLY A 1104 48.54 0.54 24.94
C GLY A 1104 47.67 1.47 24.08
N LEU A 1105 46.36 1.22 24.18
CA LEU A 1105 45.27 1.92 23.50
C LEU A 1105 44.66 2.96 24.46
N GLU A 1106 44.42 4.19 24.02
CA GLU A 1106 43.94 5.28 24.88
C GLU A 1106 42.73 6.00 24.27
N LEU A 1107 41.67 6.17 25.06
CA LEU A 1107 40.59 7.14 24.78
C LEU A 1107 41.02 8.50 25.32
N LEU A 1108 41.18 9.51 24.47
CA LEU A 1108 41.73 10.82 24.85
C LEU A 1108 40.82 11.98 24.45
N PRO A 1109 39.77 12.32 25.22
CA PRO A 1109 38.96 13.51 24.96
C PRO A 1109 39.73 14.84 25.04
N VAL A 1110 40.92 14.82 25.64
CA VAL A 1110 41.90 15.92 25.60
C VAL A 1110 43.27 15.26 25.31
N SER A 1111 43.70 15.21 24.05
CA SER A 1111 44.90 14.46 23.64
C SER A 1111 46.14 15.33 23.36
N SER A 1112 45.95 16.56 22.91
CA SER A 1112 47.02 17.51 22.58
C SER A 1112 46.53 18.95 22.68
N GLY A 1113 47.13 19.78 23.53
CA GLY A 1113 46.68 21.14 23.79
C GLY A 1113 46.08 21.26 25.19
N GLN A 1114 45.19 22.22 25.41
CA GLN A 1114 44.51 22.38 26.69
C GLN A 1114 43.09 22.89 26.52
N VAL A 1115 42.23 22.61 27.49
CA VAL A 1115 40.91 23.25 27.61
C VAL A 1115 40.82 23.95 28.96
N SER A 1116 40.21 25.14 28.99
CA SER A 1116 40.02 25.89 30.23
C SER A 1116 38.62 26.45 30.40
N PHE A 1117 37.90 26.01 31.43
CA PHE A 1117 36.49 26.38 31.59
C PHE A 1117 36.08 26.51 33.06
N ARG A 1118 34.98 27.25 33.30
CA ARG A 1118 34.39 27.48 34.64
C ARG A 1118 32.98 26.89 34.76
N THR A 1119 32.32 26.69 33.63
CA THR A 1119 30.93 26.24 33.56
C THR A 1119 30.79 24.81 34.06
N PRO A 1120 29.66 24.48 34.71
CA PRO A 1120 29.40 23.10 35.05
C PRO A 1120 29.31 22.24 33.78
N TYR A 1121 29.78 21.01 33.85
CA TYR A 1121 29.76 20.06 32.75
C TYR A 1121 29.68 18.63 33.29
N ASP A 1122 28.79 17.82 32.75
CA ASP A 1122 28.60 16.42 33.15
C ASP A 1122 28.68 15.55 31.91
N ILE A 1123 29.68 14.68 31.88
CA ILE A 1123 30.00 13.88 30.71
C ILE A 1123 30.29 12.45 31.11
N THR A 1124 29.81 11.51 30.30
CA THR A 1124 29.96 10.08 30.53
C THR A 1124 30.35 9.39 29.23
N TRP A 1125 31.40 8.57 29.25
CA TRP A 1125 31.75 7.67 28.15
C TRP A 1125 31.32 6.25 28.50
N GLN A 1126 30.58 5.60 27.61
CA GLN A 1126 30.22 4.19 27.74
C GLN A 1126 30.68 3.41 26.52
N GLY A 1127 30.99 2.15 26.76
CA GLY A 1127 31.50 1.24 25.76
C GLY A 1127 31.85 -0.10 26.39
N ALA A 1128 32.66 -0.89 25.70
CA ALA A 1128 33.09 -2.20 26.12
C ALA A 1128 34.58 -2.40 25.90
N VAL A 1129 35.19 -3.20 26.76
CA VAL A 1129 36.49 -3.80 26.53
C VAL A 1129 36.28 -5.27 26.18
N VAL A 1130 36.80 -5.66 25.03
CA VAL A 1130 36.71 -7.02 24.49
C VAL A 1130 38.06 -7.69 24.70
N THR A 1131 38.08 -8.88 25.32
CA THR A 1131 39.30 -9.68 25.49
C THR A 1131 39.10 -11.03 24.79
N PHE A 1132 40.06 -11.44 23.96
CA PHE A 1132 39.92 -12.61 23.09
C PHE A 1132 41.21 -13.43 23.02
N ASP A 1133 41.06 -14.75 22.84
CA ASP A 1133 42.14 -15.72 22.63
C ASP A 1133 41.68 -16.68 21.53
N ASN A 1134 42.14 -16.47 20.29
CA ASN A 1134 41.70 -17.20 19.09
C ASN A 1134 40.18 -17.19 18.83
N ASN A 1135 39.46 -16.33 19.55
CA ASN A 1135 38.02 -16.09 19.44
C ASN A 1135 37.76 -14.78 18.69
N THR A 1136 36.49 -14.38 18.55
CA THR A 1136 36.07 -13.17 17.83
C THR A 1136 36.72 -11.90 18.43
N PRO A 1137 37.60 -11.19 17.70
CA PRO A 1137 38.14 -9.90 18.15
C PRO A 1137 37.13 -8.76 17.95
N VAL A 1138 37.52 -7.51 18.28
CA VAL A 1138 36.63 -6.36 18.03
C VAL A 1138 36.37 -6.22 16.54
N CYS A 1139 37.43 -6.29 15.72
CA CYS A 1139 37.35 -6.37 14.26
C CYS A 1139 38.37 -7.37 13.70
N ASN A 1140 38.01 -8.13 12.67
CA ASN A 1140 38.89 -8.97 11.88
C ASN A 1140 38.37 -9.05 10.44
N PHE A 1141 39.21 -9.43 9.49
CA PHE A 1141 38.80 -9.67 8.12
C PHE A 1141 38.46 -11.15 7.94
N TYR A 1142 37.22 -11.46 7.56
CA TYR A 1142 36.73 -12.83 7.38
C TYR A 1142 37.45 -13.60 6.28
N ASP A 1143 37.70 -12.89 5.18
CA ASP A 1143 38.23 -13.34 3.89
C ASP A 1143 39.44 -12.50 3.47
N GLY A 1144 40.05 -11.78 4.43
CA GLY A 1144 41.18 -10.88 4.18
C GLY A 1144 40.80 -9.51 3.60
N THR A 1145 39.59 -9.34 3.07
CA THR A 1145 39.14 -8.05 2.51
C THR A 1145 38.06 -7.42 3.35
N THR A 1146 37.27 -8.22 4.07
CA THR A 1146 36.01 -7.66 4.55
C THR A 1146 35.67 -7.89 6.03
N PRO A 1147 35.41 -6.79 6.78
CA PRO A 1147 35.51 -6.81 8.23
C PRO A 1147 34.28 -7.46 8.88
N MET A 1148 34.55 -8.16 9.97
CA MET A 1148 33.62 -8.81 10.88
C MET A 1148 34.13 -8.61 12.31
N GLY A 1149 33.34 -8.93 13.33
CA GLY A 1149 33.72 -8.76 14.72
C GLY A 1149 32.65 -8.02 15.52
N LEU A 1150 32.88 -7.92 16.83
CA LEU A 1150 31.89 -7.37 17.75
C LEU A 1150 31.51 -5.91 17.45
N TRP A 1151 32.35 -5.16 16.72
CA TRP A 1151 32.05 -3.79 16.29
C TRP A 1151 30.70 -3.68 15.55
N ILE A 1152 30.29 -4.74 14.82
CA ILE A 1152 29.00 -4.79 14.10
C ILE A 1152 27.82 -4.60 15.06
N LEU A 1153 27.91 -5.13 16.28
CA LEU A 1153 26.83 -4.96 17.25
C LEU A 1153 26.66 -3.49 17.63
N ALA A 1154 27.79 -2.78 17.83
CA ALA A 1154 27.84 -1.35 18.20
C ALA A 1154 27.35 -0.44 17.08
N GLU A 1155 27.78 -0.69 15.84
CA GLU A 1155 27.39 0.10 14.66
C GLU A 1155 25.96 -0.21 14.20
N TYR A 1156 25.57 -1.49 14.23
CA TYR A 1156 24.31 -1.99 13.68
C TYR A 1156 23.49 -2.74 14.73
N PRO A 1157 23.07 -2.08 15.82
CA PRO A 1157 22.16 -2.69 16.76
C PRO A 1157 20.81 -3.00 16.09
N PRO A 1158 20.02 -3.93 16.64
CA PRO A 1158 18.72 -4.26 16.06
C PRO A 1158 17.75 -3.09 16.21
N THR A 1159 17.00 -2.82 15.15
CA THR A 1159 15.83 -1.94 15.18
C THR A 1159 14.67 -2.69 15.84
N LEU A 1160 13.94 -2.01 16.71
CA LEU A 1160 12.92 -2.59 17.56
C LEU A 1160 11.51 -2.14 17.15
N THR A 1161 10.55 -3.05 17.25
CA THR A 1161 9.12 -2.74 17.07
C THR A 1161 8.36 -3.22 18.29
N VAL A 1162 7.79 -2.27 19.06
CA VAL A 1162 7.06 -2.55 20.30
C VAL A 1162 5.56 -2.58 20.05
N THR A 1163 4.89 -3.65 20.50
CA THR A 1163 3.44 -3.84 20.36
C THR A 1163 2.82 -4.22 21.71
N PRO A 1164 1.89 -3.42 22.27
CA PRO A 1164 1.14 -3.79 23.48
C PRO A 1164 0.15 -4.92 23.16
N LYS A 1165 -0.09 -5.81 24.13
CA LYS A 1165 -1.14 -6.84 24.04
C LYS A 1165 -1.99 -6.86 25.31
N ARG A 1166 -3.29 -7.09 25.13
CA ARG A 1166 -4.32 -7.16 26.16
C ARG A 1166 -4.17 -8.43 26.99
#